data_AF-A0A351ZUP9-F1
#
_entry.id   AF-A0A351ZUP9-F1
#
_cell.length_a   1.000
_cell.length_b   1.000
_cell.length_c   1.000
_cell.angle_alpha   90.00
_cell.angle_beta   90.00
_cell.angle_gamma   90.00
#
_symmetry.space_group_name_H-M   'P 1'
#
loop_
_entity.id
_entity.type
_entity.pdbx_description
1 polymer ?
#
loop_
_entity_poly.entity_id
_entity_poly.type
_entity_poly.pdbx_seq_one_letter_code
_entity_poly.pdbx_strand_id
1 'polypeptide(L)'
;NNPRWGAVGYRFFRGRPINPYIVPGGELVEVVAKNFPPSVEIVDTLRKSGWSESDISRWFYTYPSYFHAEEYDNNALPLAQRDPSNTNARYLQQDTVNYGWLDSVSYQFRIHVVDSMPRFLWNHRSTGASAFANAGMWKGDTTIVLDPTTTDPDAYDKATRTYLDTLRMFNTTSRVARRFVPAPQATPNNILDEVYNNPAGSQNDTLNIHFVANVTDSLRFRADINTDDEFEDLAAIDENRAVVKRLGAWDFRYGRTSYGFLSTSIRETPADTSLETIIQARPSWMASRFLRKYEAAGTADQFAQDFTTRGRLEVRIGRDLANELLQPINDYDPGRPFNDDRNTDTVMTVVVNDGHGGINTLTRRLFVNFQPSLLDATLADAIEDEDYNTQLIDSARRIKVYDPNFGQTQAFELIYASESRDSIQIDPYFAEAGFIKFDDSRKTTPNWLKINPTSGILYGTPRVTDVPYPDTTVRVTVLVTDAGGLRDIRTYNLTIRAKNHNPTLLQSPIIRCVEAGKPYTDTIRVTDVDLRRTQAGNEELTFEVTEPSGSWKFSPEKLASPIADTQRVAISTDNLQGNIVDGRIRIVVIVTDRQGAKDTLTYSVAVSDETRFSATVRVENNLGAFQNLTFGVGGSTIATRGDEATSFGKLDSNYCEYELPPVPYIDVFDARWTIPTRNGTIRNIHPFSNSAGQSIYQGRFQAGGETGQSSNYYPVRLTWCKDQIPAKDANNPGSYYIRDDQSNGQLFDFNMKTGTGKSIPSVQKRDGVNSECDTLLINITSIEGFVIVYDFTSPVNEEETASTFAITGVAPNPFAGTTTISFNVASAAKVGVDIYDAVGTRVATVANEVFAAGKHSVQWDGTMNGVALASGTYTVRISDGTNTATQQVVVIR
;
A
#
# COMPACT_ATOMS: atom_id res chain seq x y z
N ASN A 1 -38.54 -51.86 32.83
CA ASN A 1 -39.17 -52.83 31.90
C ASN A 1 -38.44 -52.81 30.58
N ASN A 2 -37.90 -53.97 30.21
CA ASN A 2 -36.94 -54.24 29.14
C ASN A 2 -37.59 -54.04 27.74
N PRO A 3 -37.07 -53.18 26.85
CA PRO A 3 -37.58 -53.07 25.48
C PRO A 3 -37.22 -54.36 24.74
N ARG A 4 -38.21 -55.25 24.59
CA ARG A 4 -37.97 -56.67 24.27
C ARG A 4 -37.22 -56.92 22.96
N TRP A 5 -37.14 -55.99 22.00
CA TRP A 5 -36.67 -56.30 20.63
C TRP A 5 -35.47 -55.49 20.10
N GLY A 6 -34.69 -54.81 20.96
CA GLY A 6 -33.29 -54.47 20.65
C GLY A 6 -32.98 -53.71 19.34
N ALA A 7 -33.91 -52.92 18.79
CA ALA A 7 -33.61 -52.08 17.63
C ALA A 7 -32.70 -50.91 18.04
N VAL A 8 -31.42 -50.99 17.70
CA VAL A 8 -30.43 -49.92 17.89
C VAL A 8 -30.13 -49.31 16.53
N GLY A 9 -30.49 -48.04 16.34
CA GLY A 9 -30.16 -47.27 15.14
C GLY A 9 -29.41 -46.00 15.53
N TYR A 10 -28.41 -45.61 14.75
CA TYR A 10 -27.78 -44.30 14.84
C TYR A 10 -28.18 -43.47 13.60
N ARG A 11 -28.48 -42.19 13.81
CA ARG A 11 -28.57 -41.21 12.71
C ARG A 11 -27.42 -40.22 12.87
N PHE A 12 -26.63 -40.06 11.82
CA PHE A 12 -25.65 -38.98 11.75
C PHE A 12 -26.36 -37.71 11.35
N PHE A 13 -26.43 -36.74 12.26
CA PHE A 13 -26.77 -35.37 11.91
C PHE A 13 -25.51 -34.71 11.34
N ARG A 14 -25.55 -34.36 10.05
CA ARG A 14 -24.51 -33.58 9.38
C ARG A 14 -25.09 -32.20 9.08
N GLY A 15 -24.49 -31.18 9.66
CA GLY A 15 -24.85 -29.78 9.43
C GLY A 15 -23.64 -28.87 9.64
N ARG A 16 -23.62 -27.72 8.97
CA ARG A 16 -22.69 -26.62 9.27
C ARG A 16 -23.43 -25.61 10.14
N PRO A 17 -22.87 -25.16 11.27
CA PRO A 17 -23.48 -24.07 12.02
C PRO A 17 -23.50 -22.81 11.14
N ILE A 18 -24.66 -22.14 11.11
CA ILE A 18 -24.85 -20.89 10.34
C ILE A 18 -24.28 -19.69 11.13
N ASN A 19 -23.91 -19.90 12.41
CA ASN A 19 -23.31 -18.91 13.31
C ASN A 19 -21.97 -19.43 13.89
N PRO A 20 -20.82 -18.75 13.70
CA PRO A 20 -19.52 -19.17 14.23
C PRO A 20 -19.23 -18.68 15.66
N TYR A 21 -20.11 -17.90 16.29
CA TYR A 21 -19.85 -17.35 17.63
C TYR A 21 -20.44 -18.21 18.76
N ILE A 22 -19.74 -18.23 19.90
CA ILE A 22 -20.15 -18.87 21.15
C ILE A 22 -21.48 -18.26 21.60
N VAL A 23 -22.54 -19.06 21.68
CA VAL A 23 -23.79 -18.66 22.35
C VAL A 23 -23.61 -18.86 23.86
N PRO A 24 -23.55 -17.80 24.69
CA PRO A 24 -23.46 -17.96 26.14
C PRO A 24 -24.70 -18.71 26.62
N GLY A 25 -24.52 -19.86 27.26
CA GLY A 25 -25.59 -20.74 27.72
C GLY A 25 -25.93 -21.92 26.79
N GLY A 26 -25.46 -21.97 25.54
CA GLY A 26 -25.70 -23.08 24.59
C GLY A 26 -27.13 -23.15 24.01
N GLU A 27 -27.28 -23.79 22.85
CA GLU A 27 -28.55 -23.90 22.11
C GLU A 27 -29.27 -25.20 22.47
N LEU A 28 -30.56 -25.13 22.78
CA LEU A 28 -31.35 -26.30 23.17
C LEU A 28 -31.89 -27.00 21.92
N VAL A 29 -31.41 -28.22 21.66
CA VAL A 29 -31.85 -29.04 20.53
C VAL A 29 -32.79 -30.13 21.03
N GLU A 30 -33.98 -30.16 20.46
CA GLU A 30 -35.00 -31.18 20.73
C GLU A 30 -35.07 -32.19 19.59
N VAL A 31 -34.90 -33.48 19.91
CA VAL A 31 -35.01 -34.60 18.98
C VAL A 31 -36.21 -35.45 19.37
N VAL A 32 -37.25 -35.43 18.53
CA VAL A 32 -38.46 -36.23 18.72
C VAL A 32 -38.40 -37.50 17.87
N ALA A 33 -38.32 -38.66 18.52
CA ALA A 33 -38.48 -39.97 17.90
C ALA A 33 -39.95 -40.39 17.96
N LYS A 34 -40.60 -40.55 16.80
CA LYS A 34 -42.00 -41.03 16.70
C LYS A 34 -42.05 -42.47 16.19
N ASN A 35 -42.88 -43.30 16.79
CA ASN A 35 -43.14 -44.68 16.40
C ASN A 35 -44.56 -44.80 15.85
N PHE A 36 -44.71 -44.91 14.53
CA PHE A 36 -46.02 -45.12 13.91
C PHE A 36 -46.30 -46.63 13.80
N PRO A 37 -47.49 -47.13 14.19
CA PRO A 37 -47.85 -48.50 13.87
C PRO A 37 -47.88 -48.68 12.34
N PRO A 38 -47.42 -49.81 11.79
CA PRO A 38 -47.47 -50.06 10.35
C PRO A 38 -48.92 -50.07 9.87
N SER A 39 -49.23 -49.33 8.80
CA SER A 39 -50.51 -49.50 8.11
C SER A 39 -50.52 -50.85 7.37
N VAL A 40 -51.70 -51.41 7.14
CA VAL A 40 -51.88 -52.66 6.37
C VAL A 40 -51.24 -52.55 4.97
N GLU A 41 -51.19 -51.34 4.42
CA GLU A 41 -50.53 -51.03 3.14
C GLU A 41 -49.01 -51.25 3.18
N ILE A 42 -48.34 -50.99 4.32
CA ILE A 42 -46.91 -51.24 4.47
C ILE A 42 -46.64 -52.74 4.46
N VAL A 43 -47.47 -53.54 5.13
CA VAL A 43 -47.36 -55.01 5.14
C VAL A 43 -47.59 -55.59 3.75
N ASP A 44 -48.61 -55.12 3.02
CA ASP A 44 -48.89 -55.58 1.65
C ASP A 44 -47.79 -55.16 0.65
N THR A 45 -47.19 -53.98 0.84
CA THR A 45 -46.04 -53.53 0.05
C THR A 45 -44.81 -54.40 0.30
N LEU A 46 -44.58 -54.82 1.55
CA LEU A 46 -43.48 -55.72 1.92
C LEU A 46 -43.67 -57.13 1.36
N ARG A 47 -44.89 -57.68 1.40
CA ARG A 47 -45.21 -58.97 0.75
C ARG A 47 -44.99 -58.90 -0.76
N LYS A 48 -45.46 -57.84 -1.42
CA LYS A 48 -45.25 -57.64 -2.86
C LYS A 48 -43.78 -57.51 -3.24
N SER A 49 -42.94 -57.04 -2.33
CA SER A 49 -41.48 -56.94 -2.52
C SER A 49 -40.73 -58.23 -2.17
N GLY A 50 -41.44 -59.34 -1.97
CA GLY A 50 -40.87 -60.68 -1.88
C GLY A 50 -40.44 -61.12 -0.48
N TRP A 51 -40.81 -60.36 0.56
CA TRP A 51 -40.51 -60.72 1.94
C TRP A 51 -41.43 -61.83 2.44
N SER A 52 -40.86 -62.82 3.13
CA SER A 52 -41.63 -63.95 3.64
C SER A 52 -42.53 -63.53 4.80
N GLU A 53 -43.69 -64.18 4.93
CA GLU A 53 -44.63 -63.95 6.03
C GLU A 53 -43.94 -64.09 7.40
N SER A 54 -43.00 -65.03 7.51
CA SER A 54 -42.24 -65.29 8.73
C SER A 54 -41.28 -64.14 9.08
N ASP A 55 -40.71 -63.46 8.08
CA ASP A 55 -39.79 -62.33 8.31
C ASP A 55 -40.57 -61.07 8.65
N ILE A 56 -41.71 -60.83 7.99
CA ILE A 56 -42.61 -59.72 8.31
C ILE A 56 -43.15 -59.86 9.73
N SER A 57 -43.54 -61.08 10.13
CA SER A 57 -44.12 -61.36 11.45
C SER A 57 -43.11 -61.26 12.61
N ARG A 58 -41.79 -61.18 12.33
CA ARG A 58 -40.77 -60.88 13.35
C ARG A 58 -40.79 -59.42 13.79
N TRP A 59 -41.28 -58.52 12.94
CA TRP A 59 -41.27 -57.08 13.17
C TRP A 59 -42.67 -56.52 13.41
N PHE A 60 -43.71 -57.20 12.93
CA PHE A 60 -45.11 -56.77 13.02
C PHE A 60 -46.00 -57.92 13.49
N TYR A 61 -46.97 -57.65 14.37
CA TYR A 61 -47.90 -58.68 14.85
C TYR A 61 -49.03 -58.88 13.84
N THR A 62 -48.94 -59.95 13.03
CA THR A 62 -49.98 -60.35 12.07
C THR A 62 -50.98 -61.27 12.77
N TYR A 63 -52.26 -60.84 12.89
CA TYR A 63 -53.28 -61.66 13.56
C TYR A 63 -53.64 -62.91 12.74
N PRO A 64 -53.90 -64.08 13.34
CA PRO A 64 -54.45 -65.25 12.64
C PRO A 64 -55.90 -65.00 12.17
N SER A 65 -56.37 -65.76 11.17
CA SER A 65 -57.75 -65.68 10.68
C SER A 65 -58.77 -66.00 11.79
N TYR A 66 -59.96 -65.40 11.66
CA TYR A 66 -61.02 -65.43 12.67
C TYR A 66 -61.55 -66.87 12.85
N PHE A 67 -61.17 -67.54 13.94
CA PHE A 67 -61.45 -68.96 14.20
C PHE A 67 -62.94 -69.33 14.40
N HIS A 68 -63.88 -68.38 14.28
CA HIS A 68 -65.27 -68.56 14.71
C HIS A 68 -66.32 -68.15 13.67
N ALA A 69 -65.92 -67.71 12.46
CA ALA A 69 -66.88 -67.29 11.44
C ALA A 69 -66.29 -67.37 10.01
N GLU A 70 -65.88 -68.57 9.60
CA GLU A 70 -65.29 -68.84 8.27
C GLU A 70 -66.25 -68.53 7.10
N GLU A 71 -67.56 -68.51 7.34
CA GLU A 71 -68.59 -68.20 6.35
C GLU A 71 -68.47 -66.77 5.77
N TYR A 72 -67.83 -65.84 6.49
CA TYR A 72 -67.64 -64.45 6.05
C TYR A 72 -66.25 -64.17 5.45
N ASP A 73 -65.39 -65.20 5.33
CA ASP A 73 -64.10 -65.07 4.65
C ASP A 73 -64.20 -65.63 3.22
N ASN A 74 -64.29 -64.72 2.25
CA ASN A 74 -64.38 -65.04 0.82
C ASN A 74 -63.15 -65.84 0.31
N ASN A 75 -62.05 -65.86 1.07
CA ASN A 75 -60.85 -66.65 0.75
C ASN A 75 -60.89 -68.10 1.26
N ALA A 76 -61.78 -68.42 2.20
CA ALA A 76 -61.97 -69.77 2.73
C ALA A 76 -62.87 -70.66 1.84
N LEU A 77 -63.61 -70.06 0.88
CA LEU A 77 -64.48 -70.79 -0.06
C LEU A 77 -63.75 -71.25 -1.34
N PRO A 78 -64.14 -72.40 -1.95
CA PRO A 78 -63.65 -72.85 -3.24
C PRO A 78 -63.90 -71.80 -4.33
N LEU A 79 -62.96 -71.65 -5.26
CA LEU A 79 -62.92 -70.54 -6.24
C LEU A 79 -64.23 -70.35 -7.03
N ALA A 80 -64.96 -71.43 -7.30
CA ALA A 80 -66.22 -71.40 -8.04
C ALA A 80 -67.43 -70.86 -7.25
N GLN A 81 -67.30 -70.68 -5.94
CA GLN A 81 -68.37 -70.24 -5.02
C GLN A 81 -68.09 -68.87 -4.39
N ARG A 82 -67.01 -68.19 -4.81
CA ARG A 82 -66.67 -66.85 -4.31
C ARG A 82 -67.55 -65.80 -4.96
N ASP A 83 -68.11 -64.90 -4.14
CA ASP A 83 -68.84 -63.73 -4.63
C ASP A 83 -67.84 -62.61 -4.99
N PRO A 84 -67.73 -62.17 -6.26
CA PRO A 84 -66.78 -61.13 -6.68
C PRO A 84 -67.09 -59.75 -6.11
N SER A 85 -68.32 -59.52 -5.64
CA SER A 85 -68.79 -58.24 -5.11
C SER A 85 -68.78 -58.18 -3.59
N ASN A 86 -68.68 -59.33 -2.91
CA ASN A 86 -68.54 -59.39 -1.46
C ASN A 86 -67.09 -59.11 -1.04
N THR A 87 -66.83 -57.85 -0.69
CA THR A 87 -65.53 -57.35 -0.24
C THR A 87 -65.41 -57.23 1.28
N ASN A 88 -66.27 -57.87 2.09
CA ASN A 88 -66.34 -57.53 3.51
C ASN A 88 -66.42 -58.65 4.56
N ALA A 89 -65.22 -58.98 5.05
CA ALA A 89 -64.87 -58.77 6.47
C ALA A 89 -63.75 -57.70 6.64
N ARG A 90 -63.62 -56.77 5.67
CA ARG A 90 -62.49 -55.84 5.56
C ARG A 90 -62.68 -54.50 6.29
N TYR A 91 -63.92 -54.08 6.58
CA TYR A 91 -64.20 -52.81 7.29
C TYR A 91 -64.45 -52.94 8.80
N LEU A 92 -64.64 -54.14 9.35
CA LEU A 92 -64.95 -54.28 10.80
C LEU A 92 -63.72 -54.25 11.72
N GLN A 93 -62.49 -54.21 11.18
CA GLN A 93 -61.26 -54.08 11.98
C GLN A 93 -60.68 -52.66 12.03
N GLN A 94 -61.32 -51.65 11.42
CA GLN A 94 -60.79 -50.28 11.45
C GLN A 94 -60.93 -49.57 12.80
N ASP A 95 -61.76 -50.07 13.73
CA ASP A 95 -62.10 -49.34 14.97
C ASP A 95 -61.35 -49.76 16.24
N THR A 96 -60.25 -50.53 16.16
CA THR A 96 -59.47 -50.84 17.38
C THR A 96 -57.95 -50.64 17.32
N VAL A 97 -57.40 -49.95 16.31
CA VAL A 97 -55.98 -49.55 16.33
C VAL A 97 -55.84 -48.07 16.68
N ASN A 98 -56.32 -47.68 17.86
CA ASN A 98 -55.87 -46.43 18.49
C ASN A 98 -55.89 -46.53 20.01
N TYR A 99 -55.10 -47.45 20.56
CA TYR A 99 -54.84 -47.48 22.00
C TYR A 99 -53.34 -47.56 22.28
N GLY A 100 -52.72 -46.38 22.37
CA GLY A 100 -51.34 -46.23 22.82
C GLY A 100 -50.90 -44.77 22.85
N TRP A 101 -51.07 -44.10 23.98
CA TRP A 101 -50.74 -42.67 24.21
C TRP A 101 -49.22 -42.38 24.33
N LEU A 102 -48.34 -43.14 23.67
CA LEU A 102 -46.88 -43.07 23.85
C LEU A 102 -46.10 -43.44 22.57
N ASP A 103 -46.51 -42.86 21.45
CA ASP A 103 -45.92 -43.03 20.12
C ASP A 103 -44.87 -41.96 19.78
N SER A 104 -44.47 -41.13 20.75
CA SER A 104 -43.33 -40.24 20.60
C SER A 104 -42.53 -40.07 21.88
N VAL A 105 -41.20 -40.07 21.75
CA VAL A 105 -40.26 -39.75 22.82
C VAL A 105 -39.37 -38.62 22.34
N SER A 106 -39.23 -37.58 23.15
CA SER A 106 -38.37 -36.43 22.87
C SER A 106 -37.14 -36.45 23.76
N TYR A 107 -35.99 -36.09 23.19
CA TYR A 107 -34.74 -35.89 23.90
C TYR A 107 -34.26 -34.47 23.66
N GLN A 108 -34.09 -33.70 24.74
CA GLN A 108 -33.50 -32.36 24.68
C GLN A 108 -32.05 -32.42 25.15
N PHE A 109 -31.14 -31.84 24.38
CA PHE A 109 -29.73 -31.65 24.78
C PHE A 109 -29.25 -30.28 24.33
N ARG A 110 -28.28 -29.73 25.07
CA ARG A 110 -27.76 -28.38 24.82
C ARG A 110 -26.43 -28.48 24.09
N ILE A 111 -26.32 -27.81 22.95
CA ILE A 111 -25.10 -27.78 22.15
C ILE A 111 -24.39 -26.44 22.35
N HIS A 112 -23.10 -26.49 22.65
CA HIS A 112 -22.24 -25.31 22.72
C HIS A 112 -21.30 -25.32 21.51
N VAL A 113 -21.29 -24.25 20.73
CA VAL A 113 -20.34 -24.06 19.62
C VAL A 113 -19.11 -23.39 20.19
N VAL A 114 -17.96 -24.06 20.14
CA VAL A 114 -16.65 -23.53 20.58
C VAL A 114 -15.68 -23.51 19.40
N ASP A 115 -14.78 -22.52 19.39
CA ASP A 115 -13.86 -22.24 18.28
C ASP A 115 -12.61 -23.15 18.25
N SER A 116 -12.75 -24.40 18.75
CA SER A 116 -11.69 -25.42 18.72
C SER A 116 -12.23 -26.76 18.23
N MET A 117 -11.37 -27.56 17.58
CA MET A 117 -11.76 -28.90 17.13
C MET A 117 -12.21 -29.75 18.34
N PRO A 118 -13.42 -30.33 18.33
CA PRO A 118 -13.90 -31.14 19.45
C PRO A 118 -12.99 -32.38 19.63
N ARG A 119 -12.44 -32.54 20.83
CA ARG A 119 -11.78 -33.79 21.24
C ARG A 119 -12.70 -34.58 22.16
N PHE A 120 -13.20 -35.71 21.69
CA PHE A 120 -13.91 -36.68 22.51
C PHE A 120 -12.94 -37.31 23.51
N LEU A 121 -13.08 -36.98 24.80
CA LEU A 121 -12.39 -37.71 25.86
C LEU A 121 -13.17 -38.99 26.17
N TRP A 122 -12.88 -40.08 25.46
CA TRP A 122 -13.21 -41.40 25.96
C TRP A 122 -12.26 -41.74 27.10
N ASN A 123 -12.66 -41.43 28.33
CA ASN A 123 -11.99 -41.97 29.49
C ASN A 123 -12.92 -42.93 30.22
N HIS A 124 -12.96 -44.18 29.75
CA HIS A 124 -12.91 -45.36 30.60
C HIS A 124 -12.81 -46.62 29.73
N ARG A 125 -11.59 -47.15 29.55
CA ARG A 125 -11.42 -48.58 29.26
C ARG A 125 -11.76 -49.34 30.54
N SER A 126 -12.98 -49.86 30.63
CA SER A 126 -13.31 -50.90 31.61
C SER A 126 -12.86 -52.25 31.05
N THR A 127 -11.65 -52.68 31.41
CA THR A 127 -11.19 -54.06 31.19
C THR A 127 -11.79 -54.95 32.27
N GLY A 128 -12.90 -55.64 31.96
CA GLY A 128 -13.50 -56.60 32.87
C GLY A 128 -14.74 -57.29 32.28
N ALA A 129 -14.85 -58.60 32.49
CA ALA A 129 -15.89 -59.48 31.95
C ALA A 129 -17.32 -59.22 32.47
N SER A 130 -17.56 -58.12 33.20
CA SER A 130 -18.87 -57.68 33.69
C SER A 130 -19.50 -56.54 32.86
N ALA A 131 -18.91 -56.18 31.71
CA ALA A 131 -19.39 -55.09 30.85
C ALA A 131 -20.74 -55.33 30.16
N PHE A 132 -21.32 -56.53 30.22
CA PHE A 132 -22.58 -56.86 29.53
C PHE A 132 -23.82 -56.90 30.43
N ALA A 133 -23.69 -56.62 31.74
CA ALA A 133 -24.81 -56.73 32.69
C ALA A 133 -25.56 -55.42 32.97
N ASN A 134 -25.10 -54.26 32.49
CA ASN A 134 -25.76 -52.97 32.67
C ASN A 134 -26.00 -52.23 31.34
N ALA A 135 -26.72 -52.90 30.43
CA ALA A 135 -27.21 -52.32 29.17
C ALA A 135 -28.63 -51.74 29.31
N GLY A 136 -28.98 -51.21 30.47
CA GLY A 136 -30.01 -50.17 30.54
C GLY A 136 -29.35 -48.86 30.14
N MET A 137 -29.92 -48.12 29.18
CA MET A 137 -29.51 -46.72 28.96
C MET A 137 -29.50 -46.03 30.32
N TRP A 138 -28.31 -45.62 30.74
CA TRP A 138 -28.02 -45.11 32.06
C TRP A 138 -28.91 -43.88 32.32
N LYS A 139 -29.82 -43.99 33.30
CA LYS A 139 -30.38 -42.85 34.02
C LYS A 139 -29.26 -42.30 34.91
N GLY A 140 -28.63 -41.20 34.53
CA GLY A 140 -27.61 -40.52 35.33
C GLY A 140 -26.85 -39.45 34.54
N ASP A 141 -26.46 -38.39 35.23
CA ASP A 141 -25.85 -37.17 34.70
C ASP A 141 -24.59 -37.46 33.85
N THR A 142 -24.68 -37.25 32.54
CA THR A 142 -23.51 -37.26 31.67
C THR A 142 -22.97 -35.83 31.59
N THR A 143 -21.82 -35.60 32.22
CA THR A 143 -21.16 -34.29 32.23
C THR A 143 -20.34 -34.10 30.96
N ILE A 144 -20.65 -33.07 30.18
CA ILE A 144 -19.80 -32.56 29.09
C ILE A 144 -19.07 -31.33 29.65
N VAL A 145 -17.76 -31.43 29.87
CA VAL A 145 -16.92 -30.27 30.26
C VAL A 145 -16.23 -29.74 29.00
N LEU A 146 -16.46 -28.47 28.67
CA LEU A 146 -15.72 -27.75 27.64
C LEU A 146 -14.78 -26.75 28.32
N ASP A 147 -13.49 -27.09 28.26
CA ASP A 147 -12.29 -26.32 28.59
C ASP A 147 -12.15 -25.68 30.01
N PRO A 148 -11.21 -26.15 30.86
CA PRO A 148 -10.91 -25.58 32.17
C PRO A 148 -9.93 -24.38 32.16
N THR A 149 -9.65 -23.74 31.02
CA THR A 149 -8.62 -22.68 30.93
C THR A 149 -9.13 -21.24 30.90
N THR A 150 -10.42 -20.99 31.16
CA THR A 150 -10.90 -19.60 31.29
C THR A 150 -10.23 -18.93 32.50
N THR A 151 -9.54 -17.82 32.26
CA THR A 151 -8.89 -17.00 33.30
C THR A 151 -9.87 -16.05 34.00
N ASP A 152 -11.17 -16.33 33.94
CA ASP A 152 -12.21 -15.54 34.58
C ASP A 152 -12.33 -15.94 36.08
N PRO A 153 -11.87 -15.09 37.01
CA PRO A 153 -11.87 -15.41 38.44
C PRO A 153 -13.28 -15.48 39.05
N ASP A 154 -14.32 -15.04 38.34
CA ASP A 154 -15.71 -15.03 38.81
C ASP A 154 -16.49 -16.31 38.45
N ALA A 155 -15.91 -17.22 37.66
CA ALA A 155 -16.58 -18.45 37.21
C ALA A 155 -16.51 -19.63 38.20
N TYR A 156 -15.71 -19.52 39.28
CA TYR A 156 -15.48 -20.60 40.25
C TYR A 156 -15.73 -20.13 41.68
N ASP A 157 -16.80 -20.64 42.30
CA ASP A 157 -17.06 -20.42 43.73
C ASP A 157 -16.16 -21.32 44.58
N LYS A 158 -15.13 -20.71 45.18
CA LYS A 158 -14.14 -21.39 46.03
C LYS A 158 -14.73 -21.92 47.35
N ALA A 159 -15.85 -21.38 47.82
CA ALA A 159 -16.48 -21.81 49.07
C ALA A 159 -17.30 -23.09 48.88
N THR A 160 -17.96 -23.25 47.74
CA THR A 160 -18.81 -24.41 47.43
C THR A 160 -18.12 -25.45 46.54
N ARG A 161 -16.95 -25.13 45.96
CA ARG A 161 -16.22 -25.95 44.98
C ARG A 161 -17.06 -26.32 43.75
N THR A 162 -17.94 -25.41 43.30
CA THR A 162 -18.81 -25.62 42.15
C THR A 162 -18.64 -24.51 41.12
N TYR A 163 -18.67 -24.87 39.83
CA TYR A 163 -18.73 -23.92 38.71
C TYR A 163 -20.18 -23.46 38.51
N LEU A 164 -20.39 -22.16 38.28
CA LEU A 164 -21.71 -21.52 38.26
C LEU A 164 -22.61 -21.93 37.07
N ASP A 165 -22.07 -22.60 36.05
CA ASP A 165 -22.83 -23.02 34.87
C ASP A 165 -22.79 -24.55 34.70
N THR A 166 -23.70 -25.24 35.39
CA THR A 166 -23.91 -26.68 35.22
C THR A 166 -25.37 -26.96 34.83
N LEU A 167 -25.54 -27.67 33.71
CA LEU A 167 -26.82 -28.10 33.15
C LEU A 167 -27.62 -28.96 34.16
N ARG A 168 -28.92 -28.70 34.30
CA ARG A 168 -29.90 -29.65 34.87
C ARG A 168 -30.94 -30.03 33.82
N MET A 169 -31.20 -31.33 33.65
CA MET A 169 -32.26 -31.85 32.80
C MET A 169 -33.59 -31.88 33.55
N PHE A 170 -34.67 -31.41 32.93
CA PHE A 170 -36.04 -31.64 33.40
C PHE A 170 -36.88 -32.31 32.30
N ASN A 171 -37.81 -33.16 32.71
CA ASN A 171 -38.75 -33.84 31.81
C ASN A 171 -40.10 -33.12 31.89
N THR A 172 -40.66 -32.72 30.75
CA THR A 172 -42.02 -32.16 30.67
C THR A 172 -42.81 -32.79 29.53
N THR A 173 -44.11 -33.00 29.76
CA THR A 173 -45.07 -33.45 28.75
C THR A 173 -45.78 -32.24 28.15
N SER A 174 -45.60 -31.98 26.85
CA SER A 174 -46.33 -30.95 26.11
C SER A 174 -47.18 -31.59 24.99
N ARG A 175 -48.42 -31.10 24.86
CA ARG A 175 -49.38 -31.46 23.82
C ARG A 175 -49.54 -30.29 22.85
N VAL A 176 -48.81 -30.28 21.73
CA VAL A 176 -49.27 -29.68 20.46
C VAL A 176 -48.48 -30.36 19.33
N ALA A 177 -49.16 -30.99 18.38
CA ALA A 177 -48.55 -31.43 17.12
C ALA A 177 -49.34 -30.83 15.95
N ARG A 178 -48.70 -30.00 15.12
CA ARG A 178 -49.16 -29.72 13.76
C ARG A 178 -48.66 -30.83 12.83
N ARG A 179 -49.58 -31.39 12.05
CA ARG A 179 -49.36 -32.47 11.07
C ARG A 179 -48.95 -31.85 9.73
N PHE A 180 -47.72 -32.10 9.28
CA PHE A 180 -47.36 -31.89 7.88
C PHE A 180 -47.89 -33.07 7.06
N VAL A 181 -48.73 -32.79 6.06
CA VAL A 181 -49.16 -33.79 5.07
C VAL A 181 -48.28 -33.59 3.82
N PRO A 182 -47.53 -34.61 3.37
CA PRO A 182 -46.91 -34.58 2.06
C PRO A 182 -47.85 -35.24 1.05
N ALA A 183 -48.30 -34.53 0.02
CA ALA A 183 -48.85 -35.17 -1.18
C ALA A 183 -48.71 -34.31 -2.44
N PRO A 184 -48.59 -34.94 -3.62
CA PRO A 184 -48.16 -34.33 -4.87
C PRO A 184 -49.34 -33.87 -5.75
N GLN A 185 -49.00 -33.02 -6.71
CA GLN A 185 -49.84 -32.45 -7.78
C GLN A 185 -50.61 -31.17 -7.44
N ALA A 186 -50.50 -30.23 -8.38
CA ALA A 186 -50.86 -28.82 -8.29
C ALA A 186 -52.29 -28.59 -7.76
N THR A 187 -52.39 -27.77 -6.71
CA THR A 187 -53.64 -27.12 -6.29
C THR A 187 -53.44 -25.62 -6.15
N PRO A 188 -54.47 -24.77 -6.33
CA PRO A 188 -54.34 -23.30 -6.47
C PRO A 188 -53.94 -22.52 -5.18
N ASN A 189 -53.50 -23.20 -4.12
CA ASN A 189 -53.21 -22.62 -2.81
C ASN A 189 -51.84 -23.03 -2.25
N ASN A 190 -50.84 -23.21 -3.12
CA ASN A 190 -49.46 -23.31 -2.65
C ASN A 190 -49.02 -21.96 -2.08
N ILE A 191 -48.57 -21.95 -0.82
CA ILE A 191 -47.73 -20.87 -0.30
C ILE A 191 -46.40 -21.02 -1.04
N LEU A 192 -46.22 -20.24 -2.12
CA LEU A 192 -44.94 -20.13 -2.79
C LEU A 192 -43.95 -19.51 -1.79
N ASP A 193 -42.78 -20.12 -1.63
CA ASP A 193 -41.66 -19.46 -0.97
C ASP A 193 -41.21 -18.32 -1.89
N GLU A 194 -41.81 -17.14 -1.70
CA GLU A 194 -41.40 -15.95 -2.42
C GLU A 194 -39.99 -15.56 -1.96
N VAL A 195 -39.07 -15.51 -2.92
CA VAL A 195 -37.74 -14.93 -2.74
C VAL A 195 -37.94 -13.47 -2.33
N TYR A 196 -37.41 -13.16 -1.14
CA TYR A 196 -37.15 -11.85 -0.54
C TYR A 196 -37.37 -10.64 -1.46
N ASN A 197 -37.97 -9.58 -0.89
CA ASN A 197 -38.01 -8.18 -1.38
C ASN A 197 -36.72 -7.75 -2.10
N ASN A 198 -36.52 -8.19 -3.34
CA ASN A 198 -35.31 -7.94 -4.11
C ASN A 198 -35.66 -6.95 -5.23
N PRO A 199 -35.10 -5.71 -5.19
CA PRO A 199 -35.31 -4.70 -6.22
C PRO A 199 -34.47 -4.92 -7.48
N ALA A 200 -33.69 -6.00 -7.59
CA ALA A 200 -32.80 -6.23 -8.73
C ALA A 200 -33.47 -7.04 -9.84
N GLY A 201 -34.25 -6.34 -10.67
CA GLY A 201 -34.64 -6.82 -11.99
C GLY A 201 -35.53 -5.81 -12.66
N SER A 202 -35.00 -5.12 -13.69
CA SER A 202 -35.76 -4.15 -14.50
C SER A 202 -37.04 -4.80 -15.03
N GLN A 203 -38.15 -4.57 -14.38
CA GLN A 203 -39.48 -4.91 -14.84
C GLN A 203 -40.29 -3.63 -14.65
N ASN A 204 -40.75 -3.05 -15.75
CA ASN A 204 -41.72 -1.96 -15.71
C ASN A 204 -43.03 -2.53 -15.16
N ASP A 205 -43.14 -2.62 -13.84
CA ASP A 205 -44.38 -3.06 -13.21
C ASP A 205 -45.28 -1.84 -13.07
N THR A 206 -46.22 -1.71 -14.01
CA THR A 206 -47.24 -0.64 -14.02
C THR A 206 -48.35 -0.86 -12.99
N LEU A 207 -48.34 -1.99 -12.26
CA LEU A 207 -49.25 -2.28 -11.16
C LEU A 207 -48.56 -1.90 -9.84
N ASN A 208 -48.97 -0.77 -9.26
CA ASN A 208 -48.40 -0.19 -8.05
C ASN A 208 -48.81 -0.97 -6.78
N ILE A 209 -48.61 -2.29 -6.75
CA ILE A 209 -49.01 -3.20 -5.67
C ILE A 209 -47.77 -3.57 -4.85
N HIS A 210 -47.60 -2.95 -3.68
CA HIS A 210 -46.45 -3.20 -2.79
C HIS A 210 -46.89 -3.94 -1.53
N PHE A 211 -46.63 -5.25 -1.42
CA PHE A 211 -46.89 -5.98 -0.16
C PHE A 211 -45.78 -5.74 0.88
N VAL A 212 -45.44 -4.48 1.12
CA VAL A 212 -44.34 -4.06 2.00
C VAL A 212 -44.91 -3.40 3.25
N ALA A 213 -44.61 -3.98 4.41
CA ALA A 213 -44.91 -3.38 5.71
C ALA A 213 -43.60 -2.92 6.35
N ASN A 214 -43.40 -1.61 6.49
CA ASN A 214 -42.18 -1.02 7.03
C ASN A 214 -42.46 -0.24 8.31
N VAL A 215 -41.55 -0.32 9.28
CA VAL A 215 -41.61 0.36 10.57
C VAL A 215 -40.40 1.27 10.72
N THR A 216 -40.63 2.57 10.50
CA THR A 216 -39.67 3.64 10.79
C THR A 216 -40.19 4.43 12.00
N ASP A 217 -40.57 5.69 11.86
CA ASP A 217 -41.32 6.46 12.87
C ASP A 217 -42.78 5.98 13.04
N SER A 218 -43.30 5.26 12.04
CA SER A 218 -44.59 4.57 12.09
C SER A 218 -44.55 3.31 11.23
N LEU A 219 -45.40 2.34 11.57
CA LEU A 219 -45.73 1.21 10.72
C LEU A 219 -46.61 1.68 9.57
N ARG A 220 -46.14 1.45 8.36
CA ARG A 220 -46.80 1.77 7.10
C ARG A 220 -46.94 0.51 6.27
N PHE A 221 -48.14 0.26 5.78
CA PHE A 221 -48.44 -0.81 4.83
C PHE A 221 -49.50 -0.29 3.88
N ARG A 222 -49.29 -0.52 2.58
CA ARG A 222 -50.18 -0.06 1.52
C ARG A 222 -50.29 -1.13 0.45
N ALA A 223 -51.49 -1.61 0.14
CA ALA A 223 -51.70 -2.57 -0.94
C ALA A 223 -52.92 -2.18 -1.77
N ASP A 224 -52.76 -2.06 -3.09
CA ASP A 224 -53.89 -2.05 -4.03
C ASP A 224 -54.08 -3.48 -4.53
N ILE A 225 -55.09 -4.17 -4.03
CA ILE A 225 -55.36 -5.54 -4.41
C ILE A 225 -56.40 -5.56 -5.55
N ASN A 226 -56.86 -4.38 -5.98
CA ASN A 226 -57.68 -4.25 -7.17
C ASN A 226 -56.82 -4.49 -8.41
N THR A 227 -57.26 -5.40 -9.25
CA THR A 227 -56.76 -5.52 -10.63
C THR A 227 -57.88 -4.95 -11.49
N ASP A 228 -57.52 -4.05 -12.38
CA ASP A 228 -58.44 -3.48 -13.34
C ASP A 228 -59.04 -4.58 -14.23
N ASP A 229 -60.36 -4.54 -14.34
CA ASP A 229 -61.28 -5.56 -14.84
C ASP A 229 -61.33 -5.69 -16.37
N GLU A 230 -60.41 -5.05 -17.10
CA GLU A 230 -60.23 -5.26 -18.55
C GLU A 230 -58.82 -5.78 -18.92
N PHE A 231 -57.83 -5.69 -18.02
CA PHE A 231 -56.48 -6.25 -18.25
C PHE A 231 -56.38 -7.72 -17.80
N GLU A 232 -57.25 -8.14 -16.87
CA GLU A 232 -57.38 -9.51 -16.36
C GLU A 232 -57.88 -10.48 -17.45
N ASP A 233 -58.79 -10.03 -18.31
CA ASP A 233 -59.29 -10.83 -19.44
C ASP A 233 -58.20 -11.17 -20.47
N LEU A 234 -57.20 -10.31 -20.63
CA LEU A 234 -56.03 -10.56 -21.49
C LEU A 234 -54.91 -11.33 -20.77
N ALA A 235 -54.82 -11.23 -19.43
CA ALA A 235 -53.78 -11.89 -18.63
C ALA A 235 -54.15 -13.33 -18.25
N ALA A 236 -55.43 -13.66 -18.09
CA ALA A 236 -55.91 -15.01 -17.80
C ALA A 236 -55.70 -16.02 -18.95
N ILE A 237 -55.29 -15.55 -20.13
CA ILE A 237 -55.10 -16.36 -21.35
C ILE A 237 -53.60 -16.69 -21.59
N ASP A 238 -52.66 -16.03 -20.91
CA ASP A 238 -51.21 -16.23 -21.14
C ASP A 238 -50.46 -16.69 -19.87
N GLU A 239 -50.26 -18.00 -19.76
CA GLU A 239 -49.50 -18.66 -18.69
C GLU A 239 -48.01 -18.24 -18.61
N ASN A 240 -47.50 -17.46 -19.56
CA ASN A 240 -46.10 -17.04 -19.61
C ASN A 240 -45.77 -15.71 -18.94
N ARG A 241 -46.75 -14.92 -18.47
CA ARG A 241 -46.47 -13.62 -17.82
C ARG A 241 -45.85 -13.75 -16.43
N ALA A 242 -44.85 -12.91 -16.15
CA ALA A 242 -44.07 -12.90 -14.91
C ALA A 242 -44.91 -12.66 -13.65
N VAL A 243 -45.99 -11.86 -13.74
CA VAL A 243 -46.90 -11.55 -12.63
C VAL A 243 -47.68 -12.80 -12.18
N VAL A 244 -48.21 -13.58 -13.12
CA VAL A 244 -48.94 -14.84 -12.84
C VAL A 244 -48.00 -15.92 -12.31
N LYS A 245 -46.75 -15.97 -12.79
CA LYS A 245 -45.71 -16.88 -12.26
C LYS A 245 -45.20 -16.49 -10.87
N ARG A 246 -45.19 -15.20 -10.52
CA ARG A 246 -44.65 -14.68 -9.25
C ARG A 246 -45.71 -14.61 -8.14
N LEU A 247 -46.95 -14.23 -8.47
CA LEU A 247 -48.03 -14.04 -7.50
C LEU A 247 -49.08 -15.19 -7.55
N GLY A 248 -48.98 -16.13 -8.49
CA GLY A 248 -50.04 -17.12 -8.73
C GLY A 248 -51.24 -16.51 -9.45
N ALA A 249 -51.95 -17.34 -10.22
CA ALA A 249 -53.13 -16.91 -10.97
C ALA A 249 -54.26 -16.54 -10.00
N TRP A 250 -54.62 -15.26 -9.95
CA TRP A 250 -55.86 -14.82 -9.34
C TRP A 250 -56.83 -14.51 -10.48
N ASP A 251 -57.90 -15.30 -10.59
CA ASP A 251 -58.81 -15.36 -11.74
C ASP A 251 -60.24 -14.98 -11.31
N PHE A 252 -60.75 -13.87 -11.84
CA PHE A 252 -62.12 -13.38 -11.65
C PHE A 252 -62.83 -13.06 -12.96
N ARG A 253 -63.20 -14.10 -13.71
CA ARG A 253 -63.98 -13.97 -14.96
C ARG A 253 -65.38 -13.36 -14.83
N TYR A 254 -65.88 -13.15 -13.61
CA TYR A 254 -67.20 -12.56 -13.35
C TYR A 254 -67.03 -11.46 -12.30
N GLY A 255 -67.31 -10.22 -12.69
CA GLY A 255 -66.92 -8.99 -11.98
C GLY A 255 -67.08 -8.99 -10.45
N ARG A 256 -66.19 -8.25 -9.80
CA ARG A 256 -66.01 -8.21 -8.34
C ARG A 256 -67.05 -7.31 -7.68
N THR A 257 -67.62 -7.74 -6.55
CA THR A 257 -68.60 -6.92 -5.80
C THR A 257 -68.15 -6.53 -4.40
N SER A 258 -67.30 -7.32 -3.75
CA SER A 258 -66.78 -6.95 -2.42
C SER A 258 -65.50 -7.70 -2.02
N TYR A 259 -64.71 -7.05 -1.17
CA TYR A 259 -63.52 -7.61 -0.53
C TYR A 259 -63.73 -7.73 0.99
N GLY A 260 -63.03 -8.66 1.61
CA GLY A 260 -63.03 -8.85 3.06
C GLY A 260 -61.81 -9.62 3.54
N PHE A 261 -61.66 -9.75 4.86
CA PHE A 261 -60.68 -10.66 5.44
C PHE A 261 -61.34 -12.01 5.74
N LEU A 262 -60.60 -13.10 5.60
CA LEU A 262 -61.12 -14.42 5.97
C LEU A 262 -61.37 -14.47 7.48
N SER A 263 -62.59 -14.84 7.85
CA SER A 263 -63.05 -15.00 9.22
C SER A 263 -63.60 -16.41 9.35
N THR A 264 -62.94 -17.27 10.14
CA THR A 264 -63.45 -18.62 10.40
C THR A 264 -64.22 -18.63 11.72
N SER A 265 -65.50 -18.96 11.68
CA SER A 265 -66.26 -19.38 12.86
C SER A 265 -65.98 -20.87 13.09
N ILE A 266 -65.31 -21.23 14.18
CA ILE A 266 -65.22 -22.64 14.57
C ILE A 266 -66.57 -23.01 15.23
N ARG A 267 -67.29 -23.95 14.62
CA ARG A 267 -68.54 -24.50 15.18
C ARG A 267 -68.26 -25.92 15.68
N GLU A 268 -67.78 -26.05 16.91
CA GLU A 268 -67.64 -27.38 17.54
C GLU A 268 -68.97 -27.84 18.18
N THR A 269 -69.96 -28.19 17.36
CA THR A 269 -71.18 -28.97 17.71
C THR A 269 -72.14 -28.41 18.81
N PRO A 270 -73.41 -28.88 18.85
CA PRO A 270 -74.54 -28.06 19.32
C PRO A 270 -75.03 -28.45 20.72
N ALA A 271 -74.73 -27.62 21.72
CA ALA A 271 -75.64 -27.30 22.82
C ALA A 271 -75.09 -26.11 23.63
N ASP A 272 -75.90 -25.07 23.72
CA ASP A 272 -75.93 -24.06 24.79
C ASP A 272 -74.96 -22.83 24.76
N THR A 273 -75.57 -21.68 24.46
CA THR A 273 -75.35 -20.28 24.94
C THR A 273 -73.95 -19.66 25.20
N SER A 274 -72.83 -20.17 24.69
CA SER A 274 -71.54 -19.44 24.78
C SER A 274 -71.15 -18.65 23.53
N LEU A 275 -70.67 -17.41 23.72
CA LEU A 275 -70.20 -16.46 22.71
C LEU A 275 -69.24 -17.09 21.68
N GLU A 276 -69.51 -16.84 20.40
CA GLU A 276 -68.71 -17.29 19.25
C GLU A 276 -67.33 -16.63 19.25
N THR A 277 -66.25 -17.42 19.14
CA THR A 277 -64.90 -16.89 18.93
C THR A 277 -64.57 -16.94 17.44
N ILE A 278 -64.52 -15.76 16.82
CA ILE A 278 -64.07 -15.57 15.45
C ILE A 278 -62.54 -15.68 15.40
N ILE A 279 -61.98 -16.64 14.67
CA ILE A 279 -60.55 -16.66 14.35
C ILE A 279 -60.37 -15.89 13.05
N GLN A 280 -59.89 -14.65 13.18
CA GLN A 280 -59.61 -13.78 12.04
C GLN A 280 -58.22 -14.10 11.46
N ALA A 281 -58.13 -14.37 10.16
CA ALA A 281 -56.87 -14.70 9.47
C ALA A 281 -56.09 -13.44 9.03
N ARG A 282 -56.09 -12.39 9.87
CA ARG A 282 -55.31 -11.17 9.65
C ARG A 282 -54.54 -10.81 10.93
N PRO A 283 -53.38 -10.16 10.84
CA PRO A 283 -52.62 -9.78 12.02
C PRO A 283 -53.31 -8.67 12.82
N SER A 284 -53.02 -8.57 14.12
CA SER A 284 -53.62 -7.59 15.05
C SER A 284 -53.44 -6.13 14.60
N TRP A 285 -52.31 -5.84 13.95
CA TRP A 285 -51.99 -4.53 13.39
C TRP A 285 -52.81 -4.18 12.13
N MET A 286 -53.56 -5.12 11.55
CA MET A 286 -54.53 -4.86 10.48
C MET A 286 -55.98 -4.70 10.97
N ALA A 287 -56.19 -4.52 12.28
CA ALA A 287 -57.51 -4.23 12.82
C ALA A 287 -58.13 -2.97 12.18
N SER A 288 -59.46 -2.96 12.01
CA SER A 288 -60.17 -1.90 11.26
C SER A 288 -59.94 -0.48 11.81
N ARG A 289 -59.57 -0.35 13.09
CA ARG A 289 -59.19 0.94 13.72
C ARG A 289 -57.89 1.56 13.19
N PHE A 290 -57.04 0.76 12.56
CA PHE A 290 -55.75 1.19 12.00
C PHE A 290 -55.82 1.46 10.49
N LEU A 291 -56.96 1.13 9.86
CA LEU A 291 -57.18 1.37 8.44
C LEU A 291 -57.41 2.85 8.16
N ARG A 292 -56.78 3.32 7.10
CA ARG A 292 -56.83 4.70 6.62
C ARG A 292 -57.36 4.75 5.20
N LYS A 293 -57.86 5.92 4.79
CA LYS A 293 -58.27 6.14 3.41
C LYS A 293 -57.07 6.01 2.49
N TYR A 294 -57.21 5.29 1.38
CA TYR A 294 -56.08 4.91 0.51
C TYR A 294 -55.43 6.12 -0.18
N GLU A 295 -56.21 7.14 -0.52
CA GLU A 295 -55.73 8.40 -1.11
C GLU A 295 -55.54 9.51 -0.06
N ALA A 296 -55.81 9.22 1.22
CA ALA A 296 -55.76 10.20 2.32
C ALA A 296 -55.37 9.51 3.63
N ALA A 297 -54.10 9.08 3.73
CA ALA A 297 -53.56 8.28 4.83
C ALA A 297 -53.75 8.87 6.25
N GLY A 298 -53.99 10.18 6.38
CA GLY A 298 -54.31 10.84 7.65
C GLY A 298 -55.74 10.60 8.17
N THR A 299 -56.65 10.13 7.31
CA THR A 299 -58.08 9.97 7.62
C THR A 299 -58.40 8.50 7.90
N ALA A 300 -59.17 8.21 8.95
CA ALA A 300 -59.62 6.84 9.24
C ALA A 300 -60.56 6.31 8.15
N ASP A 301 -60.34 5.08 7.69
CA ASP A 301 -61.28 4.39 6.79
C ASP A 301 -62.35 3.67 7.59
N GLN A 302 -63.41 4.42 7.95
CA GLN A 302 -64.53 3.87 8.72
C GLN A 302 -65.15 2.69 7.97
N PHE A 303 -65.31 1.57 8.68
CA PHE A 303 -65.81 0.30 8.15
C PHE A 303 -64.97 -0.32 7.03
N ALA A 304 -63.71 0.12 6.85
CA ALA A 304 -62.83 -0.37 5.79
C ALA A 304 -63.41 -0.17 4.38
N GLN A 305 -64.14 0.93 4.14
CA GLN A 305 -64.87 1.18 2.89
C GLN A 305 -63.97 1.08 1.65
N ASP A 306 -62.76 1.63 1.66
CA ASP A 306 -61.85 1.60 0.51
C ASP A 306 -61.41 0.15 0.24
N PHE A 307 -61.17 -0.62 1.30
CA PHE A 307 -60.86 -2.03 1.18
C PHE A 307 -62.05 -2.84 0.68
N THR A 308 -63.21 -2.76 1.34
CA THR A 308 -64.37 -3.62 1.04
C THR A 308 -64.98 -3.36 -0.33
N THR A 309 -64.87 -2.12 -0.85
CA THR A 309 -65.46 -1.74 -2.14
C THR A 309 -64.46 -1.71 -3.29
N ARG A 310 -63.18 -1.41 -3.03
CA ARG A 310 -62.17 -1.19 -4.06
C ARG A 310 -60.89 -1.99 -3.86
N GLY A 311 -60.84 -2.91 -2.91
CA GLY A 311 -59.65 -3.77 -2.67
C GLY A 311 -58.41 -3.00 -2.22
N ARG A 312 -58.56 -1.76 -1.75
CA ARG A 312 -57.45 -0.87 -1.40
C ARG A 312 -57.22 -0.82 0.11
N LEU A 313 -56.03 -1.23 0.55
CA LEU A 313 -55.62 -1.25 1.95
C LEU A 313 -54.55 -0.19 2.22
N GLU A 314 -54.76 0.57 3.28
CA GLU A 314 -53.78 1.51 3.82
C GLU A 314 -53.81 1.40 5.36
N VAL A 315 -52.66 1.12 5.95
CA VAL A 315 -52.50 0.98 7.41
C VAL A 315 -51.46 1.99 7.90
N ARG A 316 -51.79 2.70 8.98
CA ARG A 316 -50.86 3.62 9.67
C ARG A 316 -50.95 3.47 11.18
N ILE A 317 -49.83 3.15 11.82
CA ILE A 317 -49.71 2.96 13.28
C ILE A 317 -48.41 3.60 13.76
N GLY A 318 -48.44 4.48 14.76
CA GLY A 318 -47.22 5.07 15.32
C GLY A 318 -46.25 4.02 15.89
N ARG A 319 -44.93 4.29 15.87
CA ARG A 319 -43.88 3.30 16.23
C ARG A 319 -44.09 2.66 17.60
N ASP A 320 -44.46 3.44 18.62
CA ASP A 320 -44.63 2.92 19.98
C ASP A 320 -45.74 1.86 20.06
N LEU A 321 -46.89 2.15 19.44
CA LEU A 321 -47.99 1.22 19.39
C LEU A 321 -47.70 0.03 18.46
N ALA A 322 -46.96 0.24 17.36
CA ALA A 322 -46.51 -0.85 16.50
C ALA A 322 -45.57 -1.80 17.25
N ASN A 323 -44.65 -1.27 18.06
CA ASN A 323 -43.80 -2.06 18.93
C ASN A 323 -44.62 -2.90 19.91
N GLU A 324 -45.62 -2.33 20.56
CA GLU A 324 -46.50 -3.05 21.49
C GLU A 324 -47.28 -4.17 20.78
N LEU A 325 -47.89 -3.88 19.62
CA LEU A 325 -48.71 -4.84 18.87
C LEU A 325 -47.91 -6.02 18.30
N LEU A 326 -46.63 -5.80 18.03
CA LEU A 326 -45.74 -6.77 17.44
C LEU A 326 -44.86 -7.48 18.48
N GLN A 327 -44.98 -7.15 19.76
CA GLN A 327 -44.29 -7.92 20.80
C GLN A 327 -44.89 -9.32 20.91
N PRO A 328 -44.06 -10.38 20.98
CA PRO A 328 -44.55 -11.72 21.23
C PRO A 328 -45.16 -11.80 22.63
N ILE A 329 -46.28 -12.51 22.73
CA ILE A 329 -46.87 -12.82 24.04
C ILE A 329 -46.01 -13.90 24.67
N ASN A 330 -45.45 -13.60 25.82
CA ASN A 330 -44.76 -14.59 26.65
C ASN A 330 -45.79 -15.26 27.56
N ASP A 331 -46.07 -16.54 27.31
CA ASP A 331 -47.05 -17.33 28.09
C ASP A 331 -46.65 -17.48 29.57
N TYR A 332 -45.38 -17.29 29.92
CA TYR A 332 -44.87 -17.36 31.30
C TYR A 332 -44.85 -16.00 32.02
N ASP A 333 -44.77 -14.88 31.29
CA ASP A 333 -44.82 -13.51 31.83
C ASP A 333 -45.55 -12.59 30.84
N PRO A 334 -46.89 -12.57 30.84
CA PRO A 334 -47.69 -11.76 29.93
C PRO A 334 -47.50 -10.27 30.24
N GLY A 335 -46.53 -9.67 29.56
CA GLY A 335 -46.12 -8.27 29.72
C GLY A 335 -44.63 -8.02 29.55
N ARG A 336 -43.79 -9.06 29.52
CA ARG A 336 -42.34 -8.94 29.29
C ARG A 336 -41.82 -10.02 28.34
N PRO A 337 -41.75 -9.73 27.02
CA PRO A 337 -41.02 -10.61 26.11
C PRO A 337 -39.52 -10.63 26.49
N PHE A 338 -38.85 -11.77 26.28
CA PHE A 338 -37.40 -11.83 26.41
C PHE A 338 -36.75 -11.05 25.24
N ASN A 339 -35.65 -10.34 25.52
CA ASN A 339 -34.71 -9.79 24.52
C ASN A 339 -35.25 -8.81 23.46
N ASP A 340 -36.36 -8.11 23.73
CA ASP A 340 -36.94 -7.14 22.79
C ASP A 340 -37.34 -7.73 21.43
N ASP A 341 -37.69 -9.01 21.37
CA ASP A 341 -38.12 -9.67 20.12
C ASP A 341 -39.40 -9.05 19.53
N ARG A 342 -39.58 -9.20 18.22
CA ARG A 342 -40.78 -8.75 17.48
C ARG A 342 -41.30 -9.85 16.56
N ASN A 343 -42.63 -10.01 16.51
CA ASN A 343 -43.35 -10.87 15.57
C ASN A 343 -43.40 -10.21 14.19
N THR A 344 -42.30 -10.30 13.44
CA THR A 344 -42.17 -9.65 12.13
C THR A 344 -42.73 -10.49 10.98
N ASP A 345 -42.97 -11.78 11.19
CA ASP A 345 -43.59 -12.67 10.21
C ASP A 345 -45.09 -12.79 10.49
N THR A 346 -45.92 -12.36 9.53
CA THR A 346 -47.38 -12.40 9.64
C THR A 346 -48.01 -12.99 8.39
N VAL A 347 -49.26 -13.42 8.50
CA VAL A 347 -50.04 -13.93 7.36
C VAL A 347 -51.35 -13.15 7.29
N MET A 348 -51.73 -12.73 6.08
CA MET A 348 -53.06 -12.23 5.82
C MET A 348 -53.77 -13.08 4.78
N THR A 349 -55.07 -13.28 4.97
CA THR A 349 -55.94 -13.87 3.95
C THR A 349 -57.05 -12.89 3.58
N VAL A 350 -57.04 -12.46 2.32
CA VAL A 350 -58.10 -11.63 1.72
C VAL A 350 -59.09 -12.55 1.01
N VAL A 351 -60.37 -12.23 1.12
CA VAL A 351 -61.49 -12.91 0.48
C VAL A 351 -62.15 -11.94 -0.48
N VAL A 352 -62.49 -12.41 -1.67
CA VAL A 352 -63.21 -11.64 -2.68
C VAL A 352 -64.48 -12.39 -3.06
N ASN A 353 -65.57 -11.65 -3.17
CA ASN A 353 -66.87 -12.15 -3.56
C ASN A 353 -67.31 -11.49 -4.87
N ASP A 354 -67.74 -12.29 -5.83
CA ASP A 354 -68.24 -11.87 -7.16
C ASP A 354 -69.74 -11.51 -7.16
N GLY A 355 -70.41 -11.61 -6.02
CA GLY A 355 -71.82 -11.26 -5.85
C GLY A 355 -72.79 -12.31 -6.37
N HIS A 356 -72.28 -13.41 -6.93
CA HIS A 356 -73.07 -14.52 -7.50
C HIS A 356 -72.78 -15.86 -6.79
N GLY A 357 -72.19 -15.81 -5.59
CA GLY A 357 -71.88 -16.97 -4.76
C GLY A 357 -70.48 -17.53 -4.98
N GLY A 358 -69.68 -16.96 -5.89
CA GLY A 358 -68.26 -17.25 -6.04
C GLY A 358 -67.45 -16.54 -4.95
N ILE A 359 -66.72 -17.32 -4.17
CA ILE A 359 -65.77 -16.83 -3.17
C ILE A 359 -64.39 -17.31 -3.55
N ASN A 360 -63.44 -16.38 -3.67
CA ASN A 360 -62.03 -16.70 -3.87
C ASN A 360 -61.20 -16.10 -2.73
N THR A 361 -60.06 -16.72 -2.41
CA THR A 361 -59.20 -16.31 -1.29
C THR A 361 -57.75 -16.14 -1.73
N LEU A 362 -57.12 -15.06 -1.27
CA LEU A 362 -55.70 -14.78 -1.46
C LEU A 362 -54.99 -14.80 -0.11
N THR A 363 -54.15 -15.80 0.12
CA THR A 363 -53.31 -15.85 1.33
C THR A 363 -51.89 -15.40 1.01
N ARG A 364 -51.35 -14.49 1.83
CA ARG A 364 -49.99 -13.95 1.69
C ARG A 364 -49.28 -13.89 3.03
N ARG A 365 -48.00 -14.28 3.00
CA ARG A 365 -47.06 -13.92 4.06
C ARG A 365 -46.74 -12.43 3.92
N LEU A 366 -46.69 -11.73 5.04
CA LEU A 366 -46.37 -10.32 5.15
C LEU A 366 -45.26 -10.17 6.18
N PHE A 367 -44.13 -9.68 5.71
CA PHE A 367 -42.99 -9.39 6.55
C PHE A 367 -43.00 -7.92 6.97
N VAL A 368 -42.96 -7.69 8.28
CA VAL A 368 -42.87 -6.35 8.86
C VAL A 368 -41.39 -6.00 9.04
N ASN A 369 -40.85 -5.18 8.14
CA ASN A 369 -39.46 -4.74 8.17
C ASN A 369 -39.31 -3.53 9.11
N PHE A 370 -38.42 -3.61 10.08
CA PHE A 370 -38.09 -2.58 11.05
C PHE A 370 -36.81 -1.88 10.64
N GLN A 371 -36.79 -0.57 10.78
CA GLN A 371 -35.58 0.20 10.55
C GLN A 371 -34.47 -0.26 11.53
N PRO A 372 -33.27 -0.61 11.02
CA PRO A 372 -32.14 -1.00 11.86
C PRO A 372 -31.68 0.18 12.72
N SER A 373 -30.91 -0.12 13.78
CA SER A 373 -30.38 0.90 14.68
C SER A 373 -28.88 0.70 14.96
N LEU A 374 -28.11 1.76 14.81
CA LEU A 374 -26.68 1.78 15.08
C LEU A 374 -26.39 1.96 16.58
N LEU A 375 -25.68 1.04 17.23
CA LEU A 375 -25.56 0.97 18.69
C LEU A 375 -24.35 1.72 19.28
N ASP A 376 -23.18 1.67 18.63
CA ASP A 376 -21.92 2.12 19.25
C ASP A 376 -21.93 3.62 19.59
N ALA A 377 -21.25 4.01 20.67
CA ALA A 377 -21.10 5.41 21.05
C ALA A 377 -19.81 6.03 20.45
N THR A 378 -18.73 5.26 20.43
CA THR A 378 -17.39 5.67 19.97
C THR A 378 -16.68 4.51 19.31
N LEU A 379 -15.73 4.79 18.41
CA LEU A 379 -14.87 3.78 17.80
C LEU A 379 -13.59 3.61 18.62
N ALA A 380 -12.92 2.47 18.47
CA ALA A 380 -11.61 2.24 19.07
C ALA A 380 -10.57 3.20 18.47
N ASP A 381 -9.54 3.55 19.24
CA ASP A 381 -8.49 4.46 18.77
C ASP A 381 -7.72 3.86 17.58
N ALA A 382 -7.42 4.70 16.59
CA ALA A 382 -6.47 4.40 15.52
C ALA A 382 -5.07 4.88 15.91
N ILE A 383 -4.03 4.23 15.41
CA ILE A 383 -2.63 4.63 15.62
C ILE A 383 -2.02 4.94 14.26
N GLU A 384 -1.31 6.07 14.17
CA GLU A 384 -0.59 6.48 12.95
C GLU A 384 0.37 5.38 12.46
N ASP A 385 0.35 5.15 11.14
CA ASP A 385 1.12 4.12 10.42
C ASP A 385 0.85 2.66 10.83
N GLU A 386 -0.16 2.43 11.66
CA GLU A 386 -0.68 1.10 11.97
C GLU A 386 -2.03 0.90 11.28
N ASP A 387 -2.20 -0.25 10.63
CA ASP A 387 -3.49 -0.58 10.03
C ASP A 387 -4.54 -0.80 11.11
N TYR A 388 -5.67 -0.12 10.94
CA TYR A 388 -6.81 -0.20 11.83
C TYR A 388 -7.40 -1.61 11.89
N ASN A 389 -7.25 -2.50 10.91
CA ASN A 389 -7.61 -3.91 11.10
C ASN A 389 -6.92 -4.82 10.08
N THR A 390 -5.69 -5.25 10.41
CA THR A 390 -4.81 -6.03 9.52
C THR A 390 -5.40 -7.35 9.03
N GLN A 391 -6.21 -8.02 9.86
CA GLN A 391 -6.73 -9.36 9.57
C GLN A 391 -8.22 -9.35 9.20
N LEU A 392 -8.91 -8.22 9.33
CA LEU A 392 -10.36 -8.09 9.17
C LEU A 392 -11.15 -9.09 10.04
N ILE A 393 -10.57 -9.53 11.16
CA ILE A 393 -11.20 -10.47 12.11
C ILE A 393 -11.56 -9.82 13.44
N ASP A 394 -10.96 -8.67 13.76
CA ASP A 394 -11.22 -8.00 15.04
C ASP A 394 -12.65 -7.45 15.07
N SER A 395 -13.52 -8.20 15.75
CA SER A 395 -14.94 -7.88 15.90
C SER A 395 -15.18 -6.65 16.79
N ALA A 396 -14.20 -6.21 17.58
CA ALA A 396 -14.31 -4.97 18.36
C ALA A 396 -14.30 -3.71 17.47
N ARG A 397 -13.76 -3.83 16.25
CA ARG A 397 -13.69 -2.74 15.24
C ARG A 397 -14.80 -2.82 14.19
N ARG A 398 -15.83 -3.64 14.45
CA ARG A 398 -17.04 -3.75 13.63
C ARG A 398 -18.11 -2.80 14.13
N ILE A 399 -18.82 -2.16 13.21
CA ILE A 399 -20.01 -1.37 13.54
C ILE A 399 -21.11 -2.28 14.06
N LYS A 400 -21.60 -2.01 15.28
CA LYS A 400 -22.69 -2.77 15.89
C LYS A 400 -24.04 -2.21 15.47
N VAL A 401 -24.87 -3.11 14.97
CA VAL A 401 -26.24 -2.83 14.53
C VAL A 401 -27.18 -3.73 15.31
N TYR A 402 -28.28 -3.17 15.77
CA TYR A 402 -29.44 -3.92 16.24
C TYR A 402 -30.55 -3.82 15.21
N ASP A 403 -31.03 -4.98 14.78
CA ASP A 403 -32.07 -5.15 13.78
C ASP A 403 -33.11 -6.14 14.33
N PRO A 404 -34.37 -5.71 14.57
CA PRO A 404 -35.43 -6.60 15.03
C PRO A 404 -35.78 -7.71 14.02
N ASN A 405 -35.40 -7.57 12.75
CA ASN A 405 -35.64 -8.56 11.71
C ASN A 405 -34.54 -9.62 11.71
N PHE A 406 -34.79 -10.71 12.45
CA PHE A 406 -33.81 -11.78 12.60
C PHE A 406 -33.35 -12.37 11.27
N GLY A 407 -32.02 -12.55 11.13
CA GLY A 407 -31.40 -13.19 9.97
C GLY A 407 -31.28 -12.31 8.73
N GLN A 408 -31.68 -11.04 8.79
CA GLN A 408 -31.44 -10.11 7.69
C GLN A 408 -29.98 -9.71 7.59
N THR A 409 -29.52 -9.56 6.35
CA THR A 409 -28.20 -9.02 6.04
C THR A 409 -28.24 -7.50 6.00
N GLN A 410 -27.21 -6.86 6.52
CA GLN A 410 -27.03 -5.42 6.41
C GLN A 410 -25.97 -5.06 5.37
N ALA A 411 -26.16 -3.92 4.72
CA ALA A 411 -25.20 -3.27 3.86
C ALA A 411 -24.67 -2.00 4.54
N PHE A 412 -23.35 -1.85 4.59
CA PHE A 412 -22.66 -0.74 5.25
C PHE A 412 -21.97 0.18 4.25
N GLU A 413 -22.08 1.48 4.48
CA GLU A 413 -21.48 2.52 3.65
C GLU A 413 -20.87 3.63 4.54
N LEU A 414 -19.70 4.14 4.14
CA LEU A 414 -19.09 5.32 4.77
C LEU A 414 -19.40 6.58 3.96
N ILE A 415 -19.76 7.66 4.65
CA ILE A 415 -20.05 8.95 4.03
C ILE A 415 -18.82 9.85 4.08
N TYR A 416 -18.16 10.01 2.93
CA TYR A 416 -16.94 10.79 2.78
C TYR A 416 -17.22 12.29 2.54
N ALA A 417 -16.19 13.12 2.69
CA ALA A 417 -16.25 14.54 2.35
C ALA A 417 -16.61 14.79 0.86
N SER A 418 -16.27 13.87 -0.03
CA SER A 418 -16.57 13.92 -1.47
C SER A 418 -17.97 13.43 -1.84
N GLU A 419 -18.85 13.16 -0.86
CA GLU A 419 -20.21 12.68 -1.12
C GLU A 419 -21.01 13.69 -1.96
N SER A 420 -21.55 13.22 -3.10
CA SER A 420 -22.29 14.05 -4.05
C SER A 420 -23.80 14.09 -3.78
N ARG A 421 -24.34 13.10 -3.05
CA ARG A 421 -25.76 13.10 -2.66
C ARG A 421 -26.02 14.20 -1.63
N ASP A 422 -27.18 14.85 -1.75
CA ASP A 422 -27.67 15.83 -0.76
C ASP A 422 -28.54 15.17 0.31
N SER A 423 -29.26 14.12 -0.07
CA SER A 423 -30.07 13.33 0.85
C SER A 423 -30.38 11.95 0.27
N ILE A 424 -30.87 11.06 1.14
CA ILE A 424 -31.35 9.73 0.78
C ILE A 424 -32.62 9.41 1.57
N GLN A 425 -33.59 8.74 0.94
CA GLN A 425 -34.82 8.32 1.64
C GLN A 425 -34.52 7.31 2.74
N ILE A 426 -35.16 7.47 3.90
CA ILE A 426 -35.09 6.48 5.00
C ILE A 426 -35.79 5.20 4.57
N ASP A 427 -36.94 5.35 3.90
CA ASP A 427 -37.76 4.26 3.36
C ASP A 427 -37.97 4.50 1.86
N PRO A 428 -37.55 3.56 0.99
CA PRO A 428 -37.70 3.71 -0.46
C PRO A 428 -39.16 3.59 -0.94
N TYR A 429 -40.05 2.99 -0.14
CA TYR A 429 -41.47 2.79 -0.49
C TYR A 429 -42.37 3.90 0.07
N PHE A 430 -42.00 4.47 1.22
CA PHE A 430 -42.78 5.49 1.91
C PHE A 430 -41.96 6.79 2.08
N ALA A 431 -42.02 7.67 1.08
CA ALA A 431 -41.29 8.96 1.09
C ALA A 431 -41.63 9.85 2.31
N GLU A 432 -42.81 9.68 2.88
CA GLU A 432 -43.28 10.36 4.10
C GLU A 432 -42.53 9.93 5.38
N ALA A 433 -41.79 8.82 5.37
CA ALA A 433 -40.87 8.45 6.45
C ALA A 433 -39.68 9.41 6.57
N GLY A 434 -39.46 10.26 5.56
CA GLY A 434 -38.46 11.30 5.57
C GLY A 434 -37.14 10.93 4.89
N PHE A 435 -36.19 11.85 4.98
CA PHE A 435 -34.90 11.80 4.29
C PHE A 435 -33.74 12.02 5.26
N ILE A 436 -32.71 11.19 5.13
CA ILE A 436 -31.41 11.43 5.73
C ILE A 436 -30.71 12.49 4.89
N LYS A 437 -30.47 13.68 5.46
CA LYS A 437 -29.69 14.75 4.82
C LYS A 437 -28.19 14.49 4.98
N PHE A 438 -27.43 14.73 3.92
CA PHE A 438 -25.97 14.72 3.95
C PHE A 438 -25.47 16.16 3.96
N ASP A 439 -25.27 16.71 5.16
CA ASP A 439 -24.69 18.03 5.37
C ASP A 439 -23.18 17.95 5.71
N ASP A 440 -22.53 19.10 5.84
CA ASP A 440 -21.10 19.20 6.17
C ASP A 440 -20.76 18.59 7.54
N SER A 441 -21.75 18.36 8.41
CA SER A 441 -21.51 17.68 9.69
C SER A 441 -21.33 16.16 9.52
N ARG A 442 -21.90 15.60 8.45
CA ARG A 442 -21.90 14.16 8.13
C ARG A 442 -20.89 13.79 7.04
N LYS A 443 -20.57 14.71 6.12
CA LYS A 443 -19.55 14.54 5.06
C LYS A 443 -18.13 14.71 5.61
N THR A 444 -17.75 13.87 6.56
CA THR A 444 -16.54 14.09 7.39
C THR A 444 -15.57 12.91 7.44
N THR A 445 -15.95 11.74 6.92
CA THR A 445 -15.12 10.52 7.02
C THR A 445 -13.80 10.68 6.27
N PRO A 446 -12.65 10.33 6.89
CA PRO A 446 -11.35 10.39 6.24
C PRO A 446 -11.19 9.35 5.12
N ASN A 447 -10.43 9.70 4.09
CA ASN A 447 -10.29 8.87 2.89
C ASN A 447 -9.55 7.55 3.11
N TRP A 448 -8.62 7.50 4.08
CA TRP A 448 -7.84 6.30 4.39
C TRP A 448 -8.66 5.20 5.07
N LEU A 449 -9.76 5.56 5.75
CA LEU A 449 -10.64 4.62 6.44
C LEU A 449 -11.65 4.02 5.47
N LYS A 450 -11.81 2.70 5.53
CA LYS A 450 -12.74 1.90 4.71
C LYS A 450 -13.60 1.02 5.60
N ILE A 451 -14.74 0.58 5.06
CA ILE A 451 -15.64 -0.38 5.70
C ILE A 451 -15.92 -1.53 4.74
N ASN A 452 -15.95 -2.75 5.27
CA ASN A 452 -16.47 -3.89 4.51
C ASN A 452 -18.01 -3.75 4.40
N PRO A 453 -18.57 -3.71 3.17
CA PRO A 453 -19.98 -3.42 2.98
C PRO A 453 -20.91 -4.51 3.51
N THR A 454 -20.42 -5.73 3.78
CA THR A 454 -21.25 -6.83 4.27
C THR A 454 -21.03 -7.10 5.75
N SER A 455 -19.78 -7.06 6.23
CA SER A 455 -19.48 -7.36 7.64
C SER A 455 -19.49 -6.15 8.55
N GLY A 456 -19.44 -4.91 8.01
CA GLY A 456 -19.37 -3.68 8.79
C GLY A 456 -18.03 -3.49 9.52
N ILE A 457 -17.00 -4.27 9.18
CA ILE A 457 -15.66 -4.18 9.76
C ILE A 457 -14.91 -3.00 9.14
N LEU A 458 -14.38 -2.12 9.99
CA LEU A 458 -13.56 -0.98 9.59
C LEU A 458 -12.09 -1.39 9.43
N TYR A 459 -11.41 -0.82 8.44
CA TYR A 459 -10.00 -1.06 8.15
C TYR A 459 -9.35 0.12 7.41
N GLY A 460 -8.01 0.16 7.37
CA GLY A 460 -7.25 1.22 6.71
C GLY A 460 -6.16 1.80 7.61
N THR A 461 -5.18 2.48 7.00
CA THR A 461 -3.99 2.98 7.70
C THR A 461 -3.95 4.50 7.66
N PRO A 462 -4.08 5.21 8.78
CA PRO A 462 -3.83 6.65 8.83
C PRO A 462 -2.34 6.92 8.62
N ARG A 463 -2.00 7.81 7.69
CA ARG A 463 -0.61 8.20 7.41
C ARG A 463 -0.26 9.53 8.07
N VAL A 464 1.04 9.82 8.20
CA VAL A 464 1.58 11.11 8.67
C VAL A 464 0.97 12.33 7.97
N THR A 465 0.58 12.22 6.70
CA THR A 465 -0.06 13.32 5.96
C THR A 465 -1.53 13.55 6.33
N ASP A 466 -2.21 12.53 6.87
CA ASP A 466 -3.63 12.55 7.24
C ASP A 466 -3.85 12.98 8.70
N VAL A 467 -2.81 12.92 9.52
CA VAL A 467 -2.86 13.11 10.96
C VAL A 467 -2.01 14.30 11.36
N PRO A 468 -2.61 15.37 11.90
CA PRO A 468 -1.82 16.42 12.54
C PRO A 468 -1.25 15.95 13.88
N TYR A 469 -0.19 16.61 14.34
CA TYR A 469 0.35 16.41 15.69
C TYR A 469 -0.17 17.55 16.59
N PRO A 470 -0.69 17.30 17.81
CA PRO A 470 -0.81 16.02 18.54
C PRO A 470 -2.07 15.22 18.16
N ASP A 471 -2.38 14.16 18.93
CA ASP A 471 -3.58 13.32 18.80
C ASP A 471 -4.83 14.09 18.33
N THR A 472 -5.50 13.54 17.32
CA THR A 472 -6.63 14.21 16.67
C THR A 472 -7.88 13.35 16.66
N THR A 473 -9.04 13.98 16.74
CA THR A 473 -10.32 13.30 16.64
C THR A 473 -10.98 13.64 15.32
N VAL A 474 -11.31 12.61 14.55
CA VAL A 474 -12.05 12.73 13.29
C VAL A 474 -13.47 12.18 13.47
N ARG A 475 -14.38 12.67 12.63
CA ARG A 475 -15.78 12.20 12.61
C ARG A 475 -15.96 11.20 11.48
N VAL A 476 -16.53 10.04 11.79
CA VAL A 476 -16.76 8.93 10.85
C VAL A 476 -18.26 8.71 10.76
N THR A 477 -18.84 8.90 9.57
CA THR A 477 -20.28 8.72 9.37
C THR A 477 -20.56 7.41 8.65
N VAL A 478 -21.36 6.56 9.26
CA VAL A 478 -21.75 5.24 8.72
C VAL A 478 -23.25 5.25 8.42
N LEU A 479 -23.59 4.84 7.20
CA LEU A 479 -24.94 4.53 6.75
C LEU A 479 -25.09 3.00 6.75
N VAL A 480 -26.16 2.49 7.37
CA VAL A 480 -26.56 1.09 7.28
C VAL A 480 -27.87 0.98 6.52
N THR A 481 -27.97 -0.01 5.64
CA THR A 481 -29.20 -0.38 4.92
C THR A 481 -29.50 -1.85 5.21
N ASP A 482 -30.70 -2.16 5.68
CA ASP A 482 -31.11 -3.55 5.88
C ASP A 482 -31.48 -4.25 4.56
N ALA A 483 -31.88 -5.52 4.63
CA ALA A 483 -32.29 -6.29 3.46
C ALA A 483 -33.63 -5.80 2.84
N GLY A 484 -34.49 -5.14 3.63
CA GLY A 484 -35.74 -4.54 3.18
C GLY A 484 -35.60 -3.11 2.63
N GLY A 485 -34.39 -2.56 2.63
CA GLY A 485 -34.05 -1.25 2.10
C GLY A 485 -34.22 -0.08 3.08
N LEU A 486 -34.56 -0.33 4.36
CA LEU A 486 -34.63 0.72 5.37
C LEU A 486 -33.24 1.11 5.84
N ARG A 487 -33.09 2.41 6.15
CA ARG A 487 -31.77 3.01 6.38
C ARG A 487 -31.67 3.69 7.73
N ASP A 488 -30.51 3.58 8.37
CA ASP A 488 -30.12 4.36 9.55
C ASP A 488 -28.71 4.94 9.38
N ILE A 489 -28.44 6.06 10.04
CA ILE A 489 -27.17 6.79 9.91
C ILE A 489 -26.67 7.28 11.27
N ARG A 490 -25.37 7.13 11.51
CA ARG A 490 -24.73 7.65 12.73
C ARG A 490 -23.34 8.18 12.44
N THR A 491 -22.97 9.24 13.15
CA THR A 491 -21.61 9.80 13.13
C THR A 491 -20.91 9.46 14.44
N TYR A 492 -19.74 8.84 14.33
CA TYR A 492 -18.89 8.41 15.43
C TYR A 492 -17.66 9.31 15.54
N ASN A 493 -17.14 9.45 16.76
CA ASN A 493 -15.81 10.01 16.97
C ASN A 493 -14.77 8.89 16.95
N LEU A 494 -13.70 9.11 16.18
CA LEU A 494 -12.52 8.25 16.10
C LEU A 494 -11.30 9.07 16.50
N THR A 495 -10.62 8.67 17.56
CA THR A 495 -9.34 9.27 17.97
C THR A 495 -8.21 8.61 17.19
N ILE A 496 -7.31 9.42 16.64
CA ILE A 496 -6.08 8.98 15.98
C ILE A 496 -4.91 9.42 16.83
N ARG A 497 -4.14 8.45 17.32
CA ARG A 497 -2.92 8.65 18.10
C ARG A 497 -1.77 8.95 17.16
N ALA A 498 -1.19 10.14 17.28
CA ALA A 498 -0.06 10.54 16.46
C ALA A 498 1.21 9.85 16.96
N LYS A 499 2.08 9.43 16.04
CA LYS A 499 3.33 8.74 16.36
C LYS A 499 4.50 9.65 16.02
N ASN A 500 5.51 9.69 16.91
CA ASN A 500 6.76 10.36 16.60
C ASN A 500 7.72 9.39 15.90
N HIS A 501 8.25 9.78 14.76
CA HIS A 501 9.28 9.09 14.01
C HIS A 501 10.63 9.72 14.31
N ASN A 502 11.62 8.89 14.65
CA ASN A 502 12.93 9.43 14.96
C ASN A 502 13.63 9.92 13.67
N PRO A 503 14.32 11.07 13.72
CA PRO A 503 15.13 11.52 12.60
C PRO A 503 16.30 10.55 12.38
N THR A 504 16.79 10.47 11.15
CA THR A 504 17.97 9.66 10.81
C THR A 504 18.94 10.47 9.95
N LEU A 505 20.22 10.48 10.32
CA LEU A 505 21.30 11.08 9.57
C LEU A 505 21.98 10.05 8.66
N LEU A 506 22.13 10.41 7.40
CA LEU A 506 22.73 9.61 6.36
C LEU A 506 23.91 10.38 5.75
N GLN A 507 25.06 9.73 5.66
CA GLN A 507 26.22 10.23 4.91
C GLN A 507 26.99 9.07 4.30
N SER A 508 27.60 9.33 3.15
CA SER A 508 28.71 8.51 2.62
C SER A 508 29.94 9.42 2.58
N PRO A 509 30.78 9.43 3.64
CA PRO A 509 31.92 10.32 3.68
C PRO A 509 32.97 9.88 2.66
N ILE A 510 33.24 10.73 1.67
CA ILE A 510 34.52 10.65 0.95
C ILE A 510 35.55 11.25 1.91
N ILE A 511 36.57 10.48 2.27
CA ILE A 511 37.68 10.99 3.10
C ILE A 511 38.36 12.09 2.28
N ARG A 512 38.04 13.35 2.59
CA ARG A 512 38.70 14.53 2.04
C ARG A 512 39.86 14.91 2.94
N CYS A 513 40.97 15.29 2.32
CA CYS A 513 42.07 15.92 3.05
C CYS A 513 41.85 17.42 3.08
N VAL A 514 41.80 18.00 4.28
CA VAL A 514 41.72 19.44 4.51
C VAL A 514 42.92 19.85 5.33
N GLU A 515 43.56 20.97 5.00
CA GLU A 515 44.65 21.48 5.83
C GLU A 515 44.10 21.98 7.18
N ALA A 516 44.80 21.67 8.27
CA ALA A 516 44.37 22.05 9.61
C ALA A 516 44.11 23.55 9.71
N GLY A 517 42.93 23.91 10.21
CA GLY A 517 42.52 25.30 10.40
C GLY A 517 42.08 26.05 9.14
N LYS A 518 41.90 25.37 8.00
CA LYS A 518 41.24 25.93 6.82
C LYS A 518 39.71 25.75 6.87
N PRO A 519 38.95 26.49 6.04
CA PRO A 519 37.51 26.28 5.91
C PRO A 519 37.17 24.86 5.46
N TYR A 520 36.11 24.30 6.04
CA TYR A 520 35.57 22.99 5.71
C TYR A 520 34.09 23.10 5.37
N THR A 521 33.66 22.38 4.32
CA THR A 521 32.27 22.30 3.90
C THR A 521 31.95 20.89 3.39
N ASP A 522 30.80 20.37 3.80
CA ASP A 522 30.29 19.06 3.40
C ASP A 522 28.76 19.07 3.34
N THR A 523 28.16 17.98 2.88
CA THR A 523 26.71 17.83 2.77
C THR A 523 26.27 16.53 3.42
N ILE A 524 25.42 16.65 4.43
CA ILE A 524 24.74 15.52 5.07
C ILE A 524 23.32 15.38 4.52
N ARG A 525 22.78 14.18 4.61
CA ARG A 525 21.35 13.94 4.37
C ARG A 525 20.68 13.61 5.69
N VAL A 526 19.52 14.17 5.90
CA VAL A 526 18.66 13.86 7.05
C VAL A 526 17.34 13.37 6.51
N THR A 527 16.81 12.32 7.11
CA THR A 527 15.50 11.78 6.78
C THR A 527 14.65 11.73 8.04
N ASP A 528 13.44 12.27 7.94
CA ASP A 528 12.44 12.21 8.98
C ASP A 528 11.05 12.23 8.31
N VAL A 529 10.21 11.26 8.65
CA VAL A 529 8.88 11.12 8.04
C VAL A 529 7.95 12.24 8.49
N ASP A 530 8.12 12.77 9.71
CA ASP A 530 7.26 13.80 10.31
C ASP A 530 7.40 15.18 9.65
N LEU A 531 8.50 15.41 8.91
CA LEU A 531 8.65 16.58 8.05
C LEU A 531 7.55 16.70 6.97
N ARG A 532 6.92 15.58 6.60
CA ARG A 532 5.84 15.55 5.60
C ARG A 532 4.46 15.97 6.12
N ARG A 533 4.32 16.23 7.43
CA ARG A 533 3.06 16.72 8.01
C ARG A 533 2.60 17.99 7.30
N THR A 534 1.32 18.04 6.94
CA THR A 534 0.75 19.10 6.10
C THR A 534 0.62 20.46 6.79
N GLN A 535 0.57 20.48 8.13
CA GLN A 535 0.48 21.70 8.92
C GLN A 535 1.88 22.26 9.20
N ALA A 536 2.03 23.57 8.98
CA ALA A 536 3.28 24.26 9.22
C ALA A 536 3.68 24.24 10.69
N GLY A 537 4.95 23.93 10.95
CA GLY A 537 5.52 23.93 12.30
C GLY A 537 5.07 22.77 13.19
N ASN A 538 4.57 21.67 12.63
CA ASN A 538 4.32 20.44 13.40
C ASN A 538 5.62 19.72 13.75
N GLU A 539 6.57 19.64 12.81
CA GLU A 539 7.92 19.12 13.04
C GLU A 539 8.97 20.21 12.84
N GLU A 540 10.05 20.15 13.62
CA GLU A 540 11.24 20.98 13.45
C GLU A 540 12.50 20.20 13.81
N LEU A 541 13.43 20.07 12.86
CA LEU A 541 14.75 19.48 13.09
C LEU A 541 15.79 20.58 13.30
N THR A 542 16.55 20.43 14.38
CA THR A 542 17.70 21.26 14.71
C THR A 542 18.99 20.45 14.66
N PHE A 543 20.09 21.11 14.33
CA PHE A 543 21.39 20.48 14.14
C PHE A 543 22.42 21.09 15.07
N GLU A 544 23.26 20.24 15.65
CA GLU A 544 24.42 20.67 16.43
C GLU A 544 25.63 19.79 16.12
N VAL A 545 26.83 20.37 16.23
CA VAL A 545 28.09 19.62 16.23
C VAL A 545 28.64 19.63 17.64
N THR A 546 28.81 18.45 18.22
CA THR A 546 29.32 18.31 19.59
C THR A 546 30.83 18.14 19.64
N GLU A 547 31.41 17.56 18.59
CA GLU A 547 32.85 17.35 18.44
C GLU A 547 33.21 17.59 16.95
N PRO A 548 34.26 18.37 16.63
CA PRO A 548 35.01 19.22 17.54
C PRO A 548 34.20 20.48 17.92
N SER A 549 34.49 21.04 19.09
CA SER A 549 33.92 22.32 19.52
C SER A 549 34.34 23.44 18.56
N GLY A 550 33.40 24.27 18.11
CA GLY A 550 33.70 25.38 17.21
C GLY A 550 32.43 26.05 16.68
N SER A 551 32.61 27.07 15.83
CA SER A 551 31.51 27.71 15.13
C SER A 551 31.16 26.91 13.87
N TRP A 552 30.06 26.16 13.95
CA TRP A 552 29.50 25.39 12.84
C TRP A 552 28.25 26.07 12.31
N LYS A 553 28.10 26.08 10.98
CA LYS A 553 26.94 26.63 10.28
C LYS A 553 26.25 25.51 9.51
N PHE A 554 24.92 25.53 9.53
CA PHE A 554 24.08 24.64 8.75
C PHE A 554 23.30 25.45 7.73
N SER A 555 23.17 24.93 6.51
CA SER A 555 22.37 25.53 5.45
C SER A 555 21.50 24.45 4.80
N PRO A 556 20.17 24.46 5.02
CA PRO A 556 19.43 25.37 5.89
C PRO A 556 19.77 25.18 7.40
N GLU A 557 19.57 26.24 8.20
CA GLU A 557 19.87 26.22 9.66
C GLU A 557 18.98 25.26 10.43
N LYS A 558 17.72 25.16 10.01
CA LYS A 558 16.71 24.26 10.55
C LYS A 558 15.79 23.77 9.45
N LEU A 559 15.16 22.63 9.69
CA LEU A 559 14.16 22.06 8.79
C LEU A 559 12.82 22.04 9.52
N ALA A 560 11.74 22.45 8.85
CA ALA A 560 10.41 22.43 9.44
C ALA A 560 9.36 21.97 8.42
N SER A 561 8.33 21.27 8.88
CA SER A 561 7.21 20.85 8.02
C SER A 561 6.47 22.07 7.45
N PRO A 562 5.87 21.98 6.24
CA PRO A 562 5.80 20.81 5.36
C PRO A 562 6.93 20.79 4.33
N ILE A 563 7.82 19.79 4.39
CA ILE A 563 8.85 19.54 3.38
C ILE A 563 8.96 18.03 3.09
N ALA A 564 9.74 17.64 2.08
CA ALA A 564 9.99 16.22 1.80
C ALA A 564 10.72 15.56 2.98
N ASP A 565 10.50 14.26 3.18
CA ASP A 565 11.09 13.51 4.31
C ASP A 565 12.63 13.59 4.34
N THR A 566 13.25 13.56 3.17
CA THR A 566 14.70 13.52 3.01
C THR A 566 15.23 14.84 2.51
N GLN A 567 16.07 15.48 3.32
CA GLN A 567 16.64 16.79 3.03
C GLN A 567 18.17 16.72 2.96
N ARG A 568 18.75 17.62 2.16
CA ARG A 568 20.19 17.86 2.13
C ARG A 568 20.50 19.08 2.98
N VAL A 569 21.48 18.96 3.86
CA VAL A 569 21.95 20.05 4.72
C VAL A 569 23.44 20.20 4.51
N ALA A 570 23.87 21.41 4.12
CA ALA A 570 25.28 21.73 4.07
C ALA A 570 25.77 22.06 5.48
N ILE A 571 26.88 21.44 5.87
CA ILE A 571 27.59 21.67 7.13
C ILE A 571 28.90 22.37 6.81
N SER A 572 29.20 23.48 7.47
CA SER A 572 30.45 24.20 7.25
C SER A 572 31.03 24.85 8.50
N THR A 573 32.34 25.07 8.47
CA THR A 573 33.07 25.87 9.45
C THR A 573 34.19 26.64 8.74
N ASP A 574 34.45 27.86 9.19
CA ASP A 574 35.50 28.72 8.60
C ASP A 574 36.91 28.28 9.03
N ASN A 575 37.03 27.47 10.10
CA ASN A 575 38.29 27.06 10.69
C ASN A 575 38.16 25.67 11.35
N LEU A 576 38.51 24.60 10.61
CA LEU A 576 38.44 23.23 11.12
C LEU A 576 39.59 22.95 12.11
N GLN A 577 39.30 23.01 13.40
CA GLN A 577 40.23 22.67 14.49
C GLN A 577 39.62 21.61 15.40
N GLY A 578 40.44 20.74 15.96
CA GLY A 578 39.99 19.64 16.81
C GLY A 578 41.15 18.76 17.25
N ASN A 579 40.84 17.77 18.09
CA ASN A 579 41.82 16.76 18.46
C ASN A 579 42.14 15.87 17.25
N ILE A 580 43.40 15.85 16.83
CA ILE A 580 43.85 15.05 15.69
C ILE A 580 44.31 13.70 16.22
N VAL A 581 43.63 12.64 15.81
CA VAL A 581 43.99 11.25 16.11
C VAL A 581 44.24 10.54 14.78
N ASP A 582 45.43 9.99 14.61
CA ASP A 582 45.87 9.33 13.36
C ASP A 582 45.65 10.18 12.09
N GLY A 583 45.93 11.48 12.17
CA GLY A 583 45.77 12.41 11.04
C GLY A 583 44.32 12.72 10.67
N ARG A 584 43.37 12.48 11.59
CA ARG A 584 41.93 12.74 11.35
C ARG A 584 41.32 13.52 12.51
N ILE A 585 40.36 14.38 12.17
CA ILE A 585 39.47 15.04 13.13
C ILE A 585 38.13 14.31 13.11
N ARG A 586 37.65 13.91 14.29
CA ARG A 586 36.33 13.33 14.47
C ARG A 586 35.28 14.42 14.47
N ILE A 587 34.23 14.26 13.66
CA ILE A 587 33.06 15.12 13.63
C ILE A 587 31.84 14.32 14.11
N VAL A 588 31.14 14.85 15.11
CA VAL A 588 29.92 14.27 15.69
C VAL A 588 28.78 15.26 15.51
N VAL A 589 27.91 14.97 14.55
CA VAL A 589 26.71 15.75 14.26
C VAL A 589 25.52 15.10 14.93
N ILE A 590 24.73 15.89 15.64
CA ILE A 590 23.46 15.46 16.24
C ILE A 590 22.33 16.21 15.55
N VAL A 591 21.32 15.46 15.13
CA VAL A 591 20.01 16.02 14.78
C VAL A 591 19.05 15.77 15.94
N THR A 592 18.23 16.76 16.28
CA THR A 592 17.19 16.66 17.30
C THR A 592 15.87 17.08 16.68
N ASP A 593 14.84 16.23 16.81
CA ASP A 593 13.46 16.56 16.44
C ASP A 593 12.79 17.46 17.49
N ARG A 594 11.56 17.88 17.22
CA ARG A 594 10.81 18.77 18.11
C ARG A 594 10.48 18.11 19.46
N GLN A 595 10.28 16.80 19.47
CA GLN A 595 9.90 16.00 20.62
C GLN A 595 11.12 15.56 21.45
N GLY A 596 12.33 15.89 20.99
CA GLY A 596 13.60 15.61 21.64
C GLY A 596 14.25 14.26 21.28
N ALA A 597 13.71 13.51 20.31
CA ALA A 597 14.39 12.34 19.77
C ALA A 597 15.60 12.81 18.95
N LYS A 598 16.68 12.03 19.05
CA LYS A 598 17.97 12.38 18.50
C LYS A 598 18.53 11.26 17.65
N ASP A 599 19.26 11.63 16.62
CA ASP A 599 20.18 10.73 15.93
C ASP A 599 21.56 11.36 15.81
N THR A 600 22.59 10.52 15.80
CA THR A 600 23.98 10.95 15.87
C THR A 600 24.78 10.34 14.73
N LEU A 601 25.37 11.21 13.92
CA LEU A 601 26.29 10.84 12.86
C LEU A 601 27.73 11.15 13.29
N THR A 602 28.53 10.10 13.45
CA THR A 602 29.97 10.23 13.68
C THR A 602 30.71 9.89 12.40
N TYR A 603 31.56 10.80 11.94
CA TYR A 603 32.50 10.54 10.85
C TYR A 603 33.85 11.21 11.13
N SER A 604 34.85 10.94 10.30
CA SER A 604 36.18 11.52 10.45
C SER A 604 36.65 12.14 9.14
N VAL A 605 37.25 13.33 9.25
CA VAL A 605 37.84 14.05 8.13
C VAL A 605 39.36 13.95 8.26
N ALA A 606 40.06 13.62 7.17
CA ALA A 606 41.51 13.60 7.18
C ALA A 606 42.03 15.04 7.17
N VAL A 607 42.99 15.32 8.03
CA VAL A 607 43.56 16.65 8.17
C VAL A 607 45.04 16.59 7.89
N SER A 608 45.52 17.45 7.00
CA SER A 608 46.96 17.59 6.77
C SER A 608 47.58 18.66 7.62
N ASP A 609 48.87 18.50 7.90
CA ASP A 609 49.75 19.57 8.34
C ASP A 609 49.78 20.72 7.32
N GLU A 610 50.28 21.87 7.78
CA GLU A 610 50.43 23.07 6.97
C GLU A 610 51.34 22.81 5.76
N THR A 611 50.88 23.22 4.58
CA THR A 611 51.67 23.14 3.34
C THR A 611 52.14 24.54 2.95
N ARG A 612 53.37 24.65 2.42
CA ARG A 612 53.85 25.94 1.89
C ARG A 612 53.06 26.36 0.66
N PHE A 613 52.75 25.38 -0.18
CA PHE A 613 51.77 25.49 -1.24
C PHE A 613 51.28 24.08 -1.62
N SER A 614 50.10 24.04 -2.22
CA SER A 614 49.64 22.87 -2.94
C SER A 614 48.85 23.32 -4.16
N ALA A 615 48.93 22.55 -5.24
CA ALA A 615 48.25 22.82 -6.48
C ALA A 615 47.59 21.54 -7.00
N THR A 616 46.49 21.70 -7.71
CA THR A 616 45.74 20.57 -8.27
C THR A 616 45.92 20.51 -9.78
N VAL A 617 46.29 19.32 -10.27
CA VAL A 617 46.21 18.96 -11.68
C VAL A 617 45.00 18.07 -11.87
N ARG A 618 44.01 18.56 -12.61
CA ARG A 618 42.84 17.78 -13.02
C ARG A 618 43.16 17.02 -14.31
N VAL A 619 43.08 15.70 -14.25
CA VAL A 619 43.20 14.80 -15.39
C VAL A 619 41.80 14.37 -15.80
N GLU A 620 41.43 14.57 -17.06
CA GLU A 620 40.08 14.28 -17.56
C GLU A 620 40.12 13.64 -18.95
N ASN A 621 39.32 12.61 -19.19
CA ASN A 621 39.19 11.99 -20.51
C ASN A 621 38.12 12.69 -21.37
N ASN A 622 38.02 12.32 -22.64
CA ASN A 622 37.08 12.93 -23.58
C ASN A 622 35.60 12.69 -23.24
N LEU A 623 35.27 11.73 -22.36
CA LEU A 623 33.90 11.45 -21.90
C LEU A 623 33.55 12.14 -20.57
N GLY A 624 34.46 12.91 -19.99
CA GLY A 624 34.23 13.68 -18.76
C GLY A 624 34.50 12.91 -17.46
N ALA A 625 35.05 11.70 -17.51
CA ALA A 625 35.61 11.06 -16.32
C ALA A 625 36.90 11.80 -15.92
N PHE A 626 37.04 12.13 -14.64
CA PHE A 626 38.16 12.95 -14.18
C PHE A 626 38.67 12.52 -12.80
N GLN A 627 39.93 12.86 -12.53
CA GLN A 627 40.57 12.70 -11.23
C GLN A 627 41.41 13.94 -10.93
N ASN A 628 41.32 14.43 -9.69
CA ASN A 628 42.11 15.56 -9.22
C ASN A 628 43.36 15.03 -8.50
N LEU A 629 44.53 15.36 -9.04
CA LEU A 629 45.84 15.01 -8.47
C LEU A 629 46.44 16.24 -7.81
N THR A 630 46.68 16.18 -6.51
CA THR A 630 47.23 17.31 -5.74
C THR A 630 48.71 17.09 -5.49
N PHE A 631 49.54 18.08 -5.82
CA PHE A 631 50.96 18.08 -5.49
C PHE A 631 51.33 19.34 -4.71
N GLY A 632 52.46 19.33 -4.03
CA GLY A 632 52.89 20.50 -3.27
C GLY A 632 54.05 20.22 -2.35
N VAL A 633 54.43 21.24 -1.59
CA VAL A 633 55.57 21.16 -0.69
C VAL A 633 55.12 21.32 0.76
N GLY A 634 55.60 20.41 1.61
CA GLY A 634 55.31 20.40 3.04
C GLY A 634 55.84 21.64 3.75
N GLY A 635 55.20 21.99 4.87
CA GLY A 635 55.52 23.13 5.72
C GLY A 635 56.72 22.89 6.64
N SER A 636 56.45 22.82 7.93
CA SER A 636 57.45 22.68 9.01
C SER A 636 57.72 21.22 9.39
N THR A 637 56.76 20.32 9.16
CA THR A 637 56.92 18.88 9.37
C THR A 637 57.60 18.22 8.17
N ILE A 638 58.50 17.27 8.45
CA ILE A 638 59.32 16.61 7.42
C ILE A 638 58.43 15.69 6.57
N ALA A 639 58.05 16.17 5.38
CA ALA A 639 57.55 15.31 4.31
C ALA A 639 58.69 14.44 3.75
N THR A 640 58.35 13.31 3.16
CA THR A 640 59.26 12.43 2.45
C THR A 640 58.90 12.38 0.97
N ARG A 641 59.80 11.86 0.14
CA ARG A 641 59.51 11.72 -1.30
C ARG A 641 58.95 10.37 -1.70
N GLY A 642 59.06 9.38 -0.82
CA GLY A 642 58.69 8.00 -1.14
C GLY A 642 59.65 7.29 -2.12
N ASP A 643 60.57 8.01 -2.78
CA ASP A 643 61.51 7.46 -3.77
C ASP A 643 62.99 7.46 -3.32
N GLU A 644 63.29 8.14 -2.21
CA GLU A 644 64.63 8.16 -1.60
C GLU A 644 64.95 6.84 -0.88
N ALA A 645 66.23 6.46 -0.83
CA ALA A 645 66.68 5.18 -0.30
C ALA A 645 66.24 4.89 1.16
N THR A 646 66.08 5.92 1.99
CA THR A 646 65.67 5.80 3.40
C THR A 646 64.16 5.88 3.61
N SER A 647 63.40 6.35 2.62
CA SER A 647 61.95 6.51 2.66
C SER A 647 61.25 5.78 1.50
N PHE A 648 61.90 4.77 0.93
CA PHE A 648 61.43 4.08 -0.27
C PHE A 648 60.07 3.42 -0.01
N GLY A 649 59.04 3.83 -0.76
CA GLY A 649 57.66 3.39 -0.60
C GLY A 649 56.94 3.88 0.67
N LYS A 650 57.50 4.87 1.37
CA LYS A 650 56.86 5.51 2.52
C LYS A 650 55.82 6.54 2.03
N LEU A 651 54.67 6.57 2.69
CA LEU A 651 53.61 7.56 2.50
C LEU A 651 53.51 8.45 3.73
N ASP A 652 53.32 9.74 3.52
CA ASP A 652 53.21 10.73 4.58
C ASP A 652 51.75 10.94 5.01
N SER A 653 51.32 10.12 5.98
CA SER A 653 49.96 10.17 6.54
C SER A 653 49.59 11.55 7.12
N ASN A 654 50.56 12.31 7.64
CA ASN A 654 50.37 13.69 8.13
C ASN A 654 50.10 14.69 7.00
N TYR A 655 50.38 14.33 5.75
CA TYR A 655 49.99 15.07 4.55
C TYR A 655 48.87 14.35 3.77
N CYS A 656 48.10 13.47 4.43
CA CYS A 656 47.02 12.70 3.83
C CYS A 656 47.43 11.89 2.60
N GLU A 657 48.66 11.41 2.55
CA GLU A 657 49.07 10.49 1.50
C GLU A 657 48.56 9.09 1.84
N TYR A 658 47.54 8.65 1.11
CA TYR A 658 46.95 7.34 1.28
C TYR A 658 47.12 6.52 0.01
N GLU A 659 47.45 5.25 0.21
CA GLU A 659 47.56 4.28 -0.87
C GLU A 659 46.18 4.03 -1.49
N LEU A 660 46.10 4.18 -2.81
CA LEU A 660 44.91 3.83 -3.57
C LEU A 660 44.74 2.31 -3.69
N PRO A 661 43.52 1.83 -3.99
CA PRO A 661 43.33 0.45 -4.42
C PRO A 661 44.25 0.09 -5.61
N PRO A 662 44.49 -1.20 -5.86
CA PRO A 662 45.21 -1.66 -7.05
C PRO A 662 44.72 -0.95 -8.30
N VAL A 663 45.64 -0.68 -9.24
CA VAL A 663 45.30 -0.02 -10.51
C VAL A 663 44.20 -0.83 -11.18
N PRO A 664 43.04 -0.20 -11.52
CA PRO A 664 41.96 -0.92 -12.15
C PRO A 664 42.39 -1.39 -13.55
N TYR A 665 41.62 -2.31 -14.13
CA TYR A 665 41.89 -2.78 -15.49
C TYR A 665 41.82 -1.62 -16.50
N ILE A 666 42.52 -1.74 -17.63
CA ILE A 666 42.76 -0.65 -18.61
C ILE A 666 41.48 -0.06 -19.25
N ASP A 667 40.33 -0.71 -19.03
CA ASP A 667 39.00 -0.29 -19.46
C ASP A 667 38.35 0.77 -18.55
N VAL A 668 38.88 0.96 -17.33
CA VAL A 668 38.39 1.98 -16.39
C VAL A 668 39.29 3.22 -16.45
N PHE A 669 38.71 4.41 -16.39
CA PHE A 669 39.49 5.65 -16.26
C PHE A 669 40.17 5.72 -14.88
N ASP A 670 41.46 6.03 -14.85
CA ASP A 670 42.19 6.22 -13.60
C ASP A 670 43.37 7.18 -13.79
N ALA A 671 43.65 8.02 -12.80
CA ALA A 671 44.87 8.81 -12.74
C ALA A 671 45.39 8.86 -11.31
N ARG A 672 46.71 8.84 -11.13
CA ARG A 672 47.33 8.83 -9.79
C ARG A 672 48.79 9.27 -9.83
N TRP A 673 49.29 9.76 -8.70
CA TRP A 673 50.73 9.89 -8.45
C TRP A 673 51.36 8.52 -8.25
N THR A 674 52.54 8.33 -8.81
CA THR A 674 53.33 7.12 -8.68
C THR A 674 54.23 7.20 -7.45
N ILE A 675 54.14 6.21 -6.58
CA ILE A 675 55.04 6.02 -5.43
C ILE A 675 55.64 4.62 -5.55
N PRO A 676 56.97 4.44 -5.45
CA PRO A 676 57.60 3.13 -5.56
C PRO A 676 57.01 2.10 -4.59
N THR A 677 56.83 0.86 -5.03
CA THR A 677 56.28 -0.27 -4.24
C THR A 677 54.85 -0.10 -3.71
N ARG A 678 54.12 0.94 -4.16
CA ARG A 678 52.73 1.23 -3.79
C ARG A 678 51.83 1.30 -5.01
N ASN A 679 50.52 1.23 -4.78
CA ASN A 679 49.52 1.39 -5.84
C ASN A 679 49.37 2.83 -6.35
N GLY A 680 49.95 3.82 -5.66
CA GLY A 680 49.89 5.25 -5.99
C GLY A 680 48.94 6.05 -5.08
N THR A 681 48.93 7.37 -5.23
CA THR A 681 48.17 8.30 -4.36
C THR A 681 47.48 9.40 -5.19
N ILE A 682 46.44 10.04 -4.64
CA ILE A 682 45.83 11.27 -5.23
C ILE A 682 46.50 12.55 -4.75
N ARG A 683 47.26 12.49 -3.66
CA ARG A 683 47.99 13.61 -3.07
C ARG A 683 49.43 13.19 -2.82
N ASN A 684 50.38 14.01 -3.24
CA ASN A 684 51.81 13.76 -3.07
C ASN A 684 52.50 15.07 -2.68
N ILE A 685 53.03 15.15 -1.46
CA ILE A 685 53.62 16.32 -0.85
C ILE A 685 55.09 16.04 -0.55
N HIS A 686 56.00 16.78 -1.18
CA HIS A 686 57.43 16.58 -0.99
C HIS A 686 58.02 17.52 0.06
N PRO A 687 59.17 17.16 0.67
CA PRO A 687 59.93 18.08 1.51
C PRO A 687 60.45 19.26 0.69
N PHE A 688 60.50 20.43 1.33
CA PHE A 688 61.17 21.59 0.76
C PHE A 688 62.69 21.35 0.72
N SER A 689 63.30 21.48 -0.46
CA SER A 689 64.74 21.37 -0.66
C SER A 689 65.26 22.60 -1.40
N ASN A 690 66.39 23.15 -0.92
CA ASN A 690 67.11 24.26 -1.55
C ASN A 690 68.20 23.77 -2.54
N SER A 691 68.24 22.45 -2.83
CA SER A 691 69.22 21.84 -3.73
C SER A 691 68.76 21.89 -5.18
N ALA A 692 69.66 22.21 -6.11
CA ALA A 692 69.35 22.35 -7.53
C ALA A 692 68.82 21.03 -8.15
N GLY A 693 67.76 21.13 -8.96
CA GLY A 693 67.27 20.04 -9.84
C GLY A 693 66.54 18.89 -9.14
N GLN A 694 66.05 19.10 -7.91
CA GLN A 694 65.46 18.04 -7.11
C GLN A 694 64.00 18.32 -6.75
N SER A 695 63.09 17.72 -7.51
CA SER A 695 61.76 17.18 -7.11
C SER A 695 60.98 16.85 -8.38
N ILE A 696 60.62 15.58 -8.59
CA ILE A 696 59.99 15.06 -9.81
C ILE A 696 58.70 14.35 -9.42
N TYR A 697 57.56 15.03 -9.47
CA TYR A 697 56.26 14.37 -9.25
C TYR A 697 55.92 13.55 -10.49
N GLN A 698 55.64 12.26 -10.34
CA GLN A 698 55.35 11.37 -11.47
C GLN A 698 53.87 11.03 -11.51
N GLY A 699 53.11 11.64 -12.41
CA GLY A 699 51.70 11.35 -12.66
C GLY A 699 51.55 10.30 -13.75
N ARG A 700 50.68 9.32 -13.54
CA ARG A 700 50.25 8.36 -14.58
C ARG A 700 48.75 8.40 -14.73
N PHE A 701 48.25 8.11 -15.93
CA PHE A 701 46.84 8.04 -16.23
C PHE A 701 46.52 7.00 -17.31
N GLN A 702 45.30 6.48 -17.25
CA GLN A 702 44.71 5.62 -18.28
C GLN A 702 43.34 6.19 -18.67
N ALA A 703 43.07 6.28 -19.97
CA ALA A 703 41.86 6.93 -20.49
C ALA A 703 40.58 6.07 -20.32
N GLY A 704 40.74 4.74 -20.13
CA GLY A 704 39.67 3.77 -19.84
C GLY A 704 38.95 3.24 -21.08
N GLY A 705 39.53 2.26 -21.79
CA GLY A 705 38.91 1.68 -23.01
C GLY A 705 38.94 0.15 -23.08
N GLU A 706 37.84 -0.46 -23.56
CA GLU A 706 37.72 -1.91 -23.71
C GLU A 706 38.73 -2.46 -24.73
N THR A 707 39.43 -3.55 -24.37
CA THR A 707 40.33 -4.30 -25.29
C THR A 707 41.40 -3.46 -25.99
N GLY A 708 41.91 -2.40 -25.34
CA GLY A 708 42.98 -1.57 -25.89
C GLY A 708 42.53 -0.54 -26.93
N GLN A 709 41.22 -0.37 -27.15
CA GLN A 709 40.66 0.71 -27.97
C GLN A 709 40.44 1.97 -27.11
N SER A 710 41.53 2.65 -26.74
CA SER A 710 41.48 3.86 -25.90
C SER A 710 41.30 5.15 -26.71
N SER A 711 41.40 5.11 -28.04
CA SER A 711 41.39 6.29 -28.92
C SER A 711 40.16 7.19 -28.77
N ASN A 712 38.97 6.62 -28.53
CA ASN A 712 37.72 7.37 -28.31
C ASN A 712 37.70 8.20 -27.02
N TYR A 713 38.57 7.87 -26.06
CA TYR A 713 38.70 8.54 -24.77
C TYR A 713 39.76 9.65 -24.78
N TYR A 714 40.48 9.80 -25.90
CA TYR A 714 41.33 10.95 -26.19
C TYR A 714 40.52 12.05 -26.92
N PRO A 715 40.88 13.34 -26.77
CA PRO A 715 42.01 13.83 -26.00
C PRO A 715 41.84 13.71 -24.48
N VAL A 716 42.93 13.33 -23.81
CA VAL A 716 43.05 13.51 -22.36
C VAL A 716 43.47 14.95 -22.08
N ARG A 717 42.84 15.57 -21.09
CA ARG A 717 43.04 16.95 -20.69
C ARG A 717 43.77 17.01 -19.35
N LEU A 718 44.90 17.70 -19.32
CA LEU A 718 45.60 18.06 -18.08
C LEU A 718 45.35 19.54 -17.80
N THR A 719 44.69 19.86 -16.69
CA THR A 719 44.34 21.24 -16.32
C THR A 719 44.95 21.62 -14.98
N TRP A 720 45.61 22.76 -14.91
CA TRP A 720 46.11 23.34 -13.64
C TRP A 720 45.86 24.84 -13.61
N CYS A 721 45.79 25.42 -12.42
CA CYS A 721 45.54 26.85 -12.24
C CYS A 721 46.82 27.59 -11.82
N LYS A 722 47.13 28.68 -12.53
CA LYS A 722 48.39 29.44 -12.39
C LYS A 722 48.47 30.22 -11.09
N ASP A 723 47.35 30.53 -10.46
CA ASP A 723 47.24 31.16 -9.15
C ASP A 723 47.71 30.23 -8.02
N GLN A 724 47.47 28.93 -8.14
CA GLN A 724 47.92 27.90 -7.18
C GLN A 724 49.42 27.62 -7.26
N ILE A 725 50.07 27.98 -8.37
CA ILE A 725 51.50 27.79 -8.56
C ILE A 725 52.26 28.99 -7.95
N PRO A 726 53.25 28.79 -7.09
CA PRO A 726 54.02 29.89 -6.51
C PRO A 726 54.84 30.62 -7.59
N ALA A 727 54.98 31.94 -7.44
CA ALA A 727 55.86 32.73 -8.29
C ALA A 727 57.33 32.49 -7.91
N LYS A 728 58.26 32.78 -8.84
CA LYS A 728 59.69 32.79 -8.54
C LYS A 728 60.01 34.02 -7.68
N ASP A 729 60.41 33.81 -6.43
CA ASP A 729 60.76 34.87 -5.48
C ASP A 729 61.85 34.41 -4.49
N ALA A 730 62.14 35.23 -3.46
CA ALA A 730 63.15 34.91 -2.46
C ALA A 730 62.82 33.67 -1.60
N ASN A 731 61.55 33.29 -1.50
CA ASN A 731 61.05 32.15 -0.72
C ASN A 731 60.81 30.90 -1.60
N ASN A 732 60.59 31.10 -2.90
CA ASN A 732 60.48 30.07 -3.93
C ASN A 732 61.43 30.40 -5.10
N PRO A 733 62.73 30.05 -5.00
CA PRO A 733 63.76 30.47 -5.96
C PRO A 733 63.68 29.81 -7.35
N GLY A 734 62.82 28.83 -7.54
CA GLY A 734 62.65 28.08 -8.78
C GLY A 734 61.26 28.16 -9.40
N SER A 735 61.12 27.53 -10.57
CA SER A 735 59.89 27.47 -11.36
C SER A 735 59.42 26.01 -11.54
N TYR A 736 58.11 25.80 -11.61
CA TYR A 736 57.50 24.48 -11.82
C TYR A 736 57.17 24.28 -13.29
N TYR A 737 57.58 23.13 -13.84
CA TYR A 737 57.33 22.75 -15.23
C TYR A 737 56.57 21.43 -15.30
N ILE A 738 55.55 21.35 -16.15
CA ILE A 738 54.87 20.10 -16.50
C ILE A 738 55.43 19.57 -17.82
N ARG A 739 55.90 18.33 -17.82
CA ARG A 739 56.62 17.67 -18.92
C ARG A 739 56.10 16.28 -19.18
N ASP A 740 56.39 15.72 -20.36
CA ASP A 740 56.12 14.31 -20.62
C ASP A 740 57.11 13.41 -19.86
N ASP A 741 56.63 12.25 -19.40
CA ASP A 741 57.39 11.31 -18.58
C ASP A 741 58.37 10.43 -19.39
N GLN A 742 58.06 10.16 -20.66
CA GLN A 742 58.83 9.25 -21.51
C GLN A 742 60.13 9.84 -22.07
N SER A 743 60.09 11.11 -22.49
CA SER A 743 61.20 11.81 -23.13
C SER A 743 61.72 13.00 -22.32
N ASN A 744 61.18 13.23 -21.13
CA ASN A 744 61.58 14.28 -20.21
C ASN A 744 61.50 15.69 -20.83
N GLY A 745 60.38 16.00 -21.49
CA GLY A 745 60.10 17.34 -22.02
C GLY A 745 60.36 17.55 -23.51
N GLN A 746 60.60 16.48 -24.29
CA GLN A 746 60.68 16.62 -25.75
C GLN A 746 59.30 16.64 -26.41
N LEU A 747 58.30 15.92 -25.86
CA LEU A 747 56.94 15.90 -26.40
C LEU A 747 56.14 17.13 -25.96
N PHE A 748 56.25 17.50 -24.69
CA PHE A 748 55.76 18.79 -24.19
C PHE A 748 56.52 19.24 -22.95
N ASP A 749 56.70 20.55 -22.79
CA ASP A 749 57.35 21.19 -21.65
C ASP A 749 56.78 22.59 -21.47
N PHE A 750 56.03 22.81 -20.38
CA PHE A 750 55.39 24.08 -20.08
C PHE A 750 55.67 24.53 -18.65
N ASN A 751 56.03 25.80 -18.48
CA ASN A 751 56.09 26.44 -17.17
C ASN A 751 54.67 26.60 -16.63
N MET A 752 54.41 26.04 -15.45
CA MET A 752 53.08 25.99 -14.85
C MET A 752 52.61 27.35 -14.30
N LYS A 753 53.50 28.32 -14.08
CA LYS A 753 53.14 29.66 -13.59
C LYS A 753 52.84 30.63 -14.74
N THR A 754 53.67 30.63 -15.78
CA THR A 754 53.54 31.55 -16.92
C THR A 754 52.69 30.96 -18.05
N GLY A 755 52.60 29.63 -18.13
CA GLY A 755 51.97 28.92 -19.24
C GLY A 755 52.82 28.89 -20.52
N THR A 756 54.05 29.39 -20.49
CA THR A 756 54.94 29.41 -21.65
C THR A 756 55.68 28.07 -21.80
N GLY A 757 55.85 27.61 -23.03
CA GLY A 757 56.46 26.30 -23.28
C GLY A 757 56.41 25.85 -24.73
N LYS A 758 56.71 24.57 -24.94
CA LYS A 758 56.74 23.91 -26.25
C LYS A 758 55.96 22.59 -26.20
N SER A 759 55.41 22.19 -27.34
CA SER A 759 54.82 20.86 -27.53
C SER A 759 54.88 20.41 -28.99
N ILE A 760 54.77 19.11 -29.22
CA ILE A 760 54.54 18.54 -30.55
C ILE A 760 53.11 18.86 -31.02
N PRO A 761 52.81 18.83 -32.34
CA PRO A 761 51.46 19.15 -32.86
C PRO A 761 50.32 18.32 -32.27
N SER A 762 50.61 17.09 -31.84
CA SER A 762 49.64 16.18 -31.21
C SER A 762 49.25 16.55 -29.77
N VAL A 763 49.97 17.48 -29.15
CA VAL A 763 49.69 18.03 -27.81
C VAL A 763 49.44 19.53 -27.95
N GLN A 764 48.22 19.96 -27.67
CA GLN A 764 47.79 21.36 -27.84
C GLN A 764 47.54 22.02 -26.51
N LYS A 765 48.18 23.17 -26.25
CA LYS A 765 47.81 24.02 -25.12
C LYS A 765 46.60 24.88 -25.48
N ARG A 766 45.62 24.94 -24.57
CA ARG A 766 44.54 25.93 -24.58
C ARG A 766 44.64 26.76 -23.31
N ASP A 767 44.64 28.08 -23.48
CA ASP A 767 44.49 28.99 -22.36
C ASP A 767 43.04 28.96 -21.87
N GLY A 768 42.84 28.96 -20.55
CA GLY A 768 41.50 28.96 -19.96
C GLY A 768 40.74 30.25 -20.28
N VAL A 769 39.40 30.17 -20.18
CA VAL A 769 38.54 31.36 -20.19
C VAL A 769 38.92 32.19 -18.96
N ASN A 770 39.52 33.37 -19.16
CA ASN A 770 40.16 34.27 -18.17
C ASN A 770 41.65 34.05 -17.88
N SER A 771 42.34 33.15 -18.59
CA SER A 771 43.78 32.90 -18.39
C SER A 771 44.18 32.48 -16.96
N GLU A 772 43.25 31.99 -16.14
CA GLU A 772 43.56 31.55 -14.76
C GLU A 772 44.09 30.11 -14.74
N CYS A 773 43.44 29.20 -15.49
CA CYS A 773 43.84 27.80 -15.59
C CYS A 773 44.20 27.44 -17.03
N ASP A 774 45.34 26.79 -17.22
CA ASP A 774 45.79 26.33 -18.54
C ASP A 774 45.44 24.84 -18.70
N THR A 775 45.12 24.44 -19.94
CA THR A 775 44.75 23.05 -20.27
C THR A 775 45.63 22.51 -21.40
N LEU A 776 46.25 21.35 -21.20
CA LEU A 776 46.91 20.59 -22.26
C LEU A 776 45.99 19.49 -22.78
N LEU A 777 45.75 19.48 -24.10
CA LEU A 777 45.03 18.42 -24.80
C LEU A 777 46.03 17.48 -25.44
N ILE A 778 46.11 16.27 -24.90
CA ILE A 778 46.94 15.19 -25.40
C ILE A 778 46.08 14.36 -26.34
N ASN A 779 46.38 14.29 -27.63
CA ASN A 779 45.57 13.55 -28.62
C ASN A 779 46.13 12.16 -28.99
N ILE A 780 47.26 11.74 -28.41
CA ILE A 780 47.94 10.49 -28.77
C ILE A 780 47.95 9.53 -27.59
N THR A 781 47.72 8.24 -27.88
CA THR A 781 47.66 7.18 -26.88
C THR A 781 49.01 6.77 -26.32
N SER A 782 50.12 7.18 -26.93
CA SER A 782 51.47 6.85 -26.47
C SER A 782 51.89 7.61 -25.22
N ILE A 783 51.20 8.70 -24.86
CA ILE A 783 51.46 9.47 -23.64
C ILE A 783 50.47 9.00 -22.58
N GLU A 784 50.96 8.27 -21.58
CA GLU A 784 50.17 7.70 -20.47
C GLU A 784 50.56 8.31 -19.12
N GLY A 785 51.42 9.32 -19.12
CA GLY A 785 51.92 9.96 -17.92
C GLY A 785 52.51 11.35 -18.17
N PHE A 786 52.86 12.00 -17.08
CA PHE A 786 53.51 13.30 -17.07
C PHE A 786 54.36 13.44 -15.80
N VAL A 787 55.37 14.31 -15.85
CA VAL A 787 56.18 14.67 -14.70
C VAL A 787 56.08 16.17 -14.40
N ILE A 788 56.13 16.52 -13.12
CA ILE A 788 56.31 17.91 -12.69
C ILE A 788 57.70 18.07 -12.13
N VAL A 789 58.49 18.96 -12.76
CA VAL A 789 59.88 19.24 -12.41
C VAL A 789 59.98 20.63 -11.79
N TYR A 790 60.75 20.73 -10.71
CA TYR A 790 61.15 22.01 -10.12
C TYR A 790 62.55 22.40 -10.59
N ASP A 791 62.67 23.51 -11.31
CA ASP A 791 63.94 24.03 -11.89
C ASP A 791 64.44 25.26 -11.12
N PHE A 792 65.73 25.25 -10.73
CA PHE A 792 66.39 26.27 -9.90
C PHE A 792 67.34 27.19 -10.70
N THR A 793 67.34 27.17 -12.03
CA THR A 793 68.34 27.92 -12.83
C THR A 793 68.36 29.46 -12.61
N SER A 794 69.17 29.90 -11.62
CA SER A 794 69.81 31.22 -11.35
C SER A 794 68.93 32.49 -11.17
N PRO A 795 69.47 33.60 -10.59
CA PRO A 795 68.76 34.51 -9.71
C PRO A 795 67.71 35.37 -10.42
N VAL A 796 66.89 36.03 -9.59
CA VAL A 796 65.61 36.75 -9.78
C VAL A 796 65.43 37.68 -11.02
N ASN A 797 66.33 37.72 -12.00
CA ASN A 797 66.14 38.50 -13.23
C ASN A 797 66.19 37.62 -14.48
N GLU A 798 65.03 37.19 -14.95
CA GLU A 798 64.82 36.73 -16.32
C GLU A 798 64.38 37.93 -17.18
N GLU A 799 65.34 38.57 -17.87
CA GLU A 799 65.00 39.27 -19.11
C GLU A 799 65.09 38.27 -20.26
N GLU A 800 64.02 38.20 -21.07
CA GLU A 800 63.84 37.32 -22.23
C GLU A 800 65.07 37.26 -23.15
N THR A 801 65.89 36.22 -23.04
CA THR A 801 66.89 35.89 -24.05
C THR A 801 66.24 35.06 -25.16
N ALA A 802 65.98 35.70 -26.30
CA ALA A 802 65.52 35.04 -27.52
C ALA A 802 66.54 33.99 -28.01
N SER A 803 66.10 32.74 -28.16
CA SER A 803 66.98 31.56 -28.19
C SER A 803 67.40 31.06 -29.58
N THR A 804 67.19 31.82 -30.67
CA THR A 804 67.52 31.36 -32.03
C THR A 804 68.19 32.43 -32.89
N PHE A 805 69.29 32.09 -33.56
CA PHE A 805 69.96 32.94 -34.55
C PHE A 805 69.11 33.02 -35.82
N ALA A 806 68.42 34.14 -36.05
CA ALA A 806 67.49 34.31 -37.16
C ALA A 806 67.31 35.79 -37.53
N ILE A 807 67.01 36.08 -38.80
CA ILE A 807 66.50 37.39 -39.21
C ILE A 807 65.03 37.46 -38.76
N THR A 808 64.68 38.45 -37.94
CA THR A 808 63.33 38.63 -37.40
C THR A 808 62.49 39.60 -38.23
N GLY A 809 63.10 40.41 -39.10
CA GLY A 809 62.39 41.20 -40.09
C GLY A 809 63.27 42.15 -40.89
N VAL A 810 62.80 42.54 -42.07
CA VAL A 810 63.37 43.61 -42.90
C VAL A 810 62.24 44.57 -43.24
N ALA A 811 62.26 45.77 -42.65
CA ALA A 811 61.17 46.74 -42.76
C ALA A 811 61.68 48.19 -42.87
N PRO A 812 61.13 49.00 -43.79
CA PRO A 812 60.15 48.63 -44.82
C PRO A 812 60.73 47.68 -45.90
N ASN A 813 59.88 46.84 -46.49
CA ASN A 813 60.21 45.98 -47.63
C ASN A 813 58.95 45.75 -48.48
N PRO A 814 58.85 46.29 -49.72
CA PRO A 814 59.88 47.06 -50.44
C PRO A 814 60.24 48.41 -49.79
N PHE A 815 61.43 48.95 -50.08
CA PHE A 815 61.87 50.28 -49.60
C PHE A 815 62.48 51.13 -50.71
N ALA A 816 62.37 52.47 -50.57
CA ALA A 816 62.94 53.44 -51.51
C ALA A 816 64.09 54.30 -50.95
N GLY A 817 64.22 54.36 -49.62
CA GLY A 817 65.26 55.12 -48.92
C GLY A 817 66.14 54.21 -48.07
N THR A 818 65.69 53.90 -46.86
CA THR A 818 66.38 52.99 -45.94
C THR A 818 65.46 51.85 -45.49
N THR A 819 66.04 50.69 -45.18
CA THR A 819 65.36 49.58 -44.53
C THR A 819 66.11 49.16 -43.27
N THR A 820 65.39 48.68 -42.27
CA THR A 820 65.96 48.16 -41.03
C THR A 820 65.92 46.64 -41.05
N ILE A 821 67.09 46.03 -40.97
CA ILE A 821 67.29 44.57 -40.87
C ILE A 821 67.40 44.24 -39.38
N SER A 822 66.39 43.58 -38.84
CA SER A 822 66.33 43.12 -37.45
C SER A 822 66.66 41.63 -37.37
N PHE A 823 67.49 41.24 -36.41
CA PHE A 823 67.93 39.85 -36.23
C PHE A 823 68.26 39.52 -34.78
N ASN A 824 68.21 38.24 -34.45
CA ASN A 824 68.57 37.70 -33.15
C ASN A 824 69.94 37.04 -33.18
N VAL A 825 70.71 37.23 -32.12
CA VAL A 825 72.01 36.61 -31.90
C VAL A 825 71.92 35.72 -30.66
N ALA A 826 72.10 34.41 -30.81
CA ALA A 826 71.88 33.44 -29.74
C ALA A 826 72.96 33.50 -28.63
N SER A 827 74.19 33.86 -28.98
CA SER A 827 75.32 34.07 -28.06
C SER A 827 76.26 35.11 -28.65
N ALA A 828 76.98 35.86 -27.82
CA ALA A 828 77.85 36.93 -28.29
C ALA A 828 78.83 36.44 -29.37
N ALA A 829 78.71 36.96 -30.59
CA ALA A 829 79.44 36.49 -31.77
C ALA A 829 79.66 37.63 -32.77
N LYS A 830 80.65 37.44 -33.65
CA LYS A 830 80.89 38.36 -34.77
C LYS A 830 79.91 38.04 -35.88
N VAL A 831 78.98 38.95 -36.18
CA VAL A 831 77.93 38.75 -37.19
C VAL A 831 78.20 39.61 -38.42
N GLY A 832 78.31 38.97 -39.57
CA GLY A 832 78.32 39.63 -40.88
C GLY A 832 76.90 39.72 -41.45
N VAL A 833 76.46 40.92 -41.82
CA VAL A 833 75.20 41.21 -42.53
C VAL A 833 75.56 41.66 -43.94
N ASP A 834 75.37 40.77 -44.91
CA ASP A 834 75.73 40.97 -46.32
C ASP A 834 74.50 41.00 -47.22
N ILE A 835 74.55 41.77 -48.30
CA ILE A 835 73.51 41.86 -49.33
C ILE A 835 74.02 41.25 -50.63
N TYR A 836 73.22 40.41 -51.25
CA TYR A 836 73.50 39.74 -52.51
C TYR A 836 72.49 40.11 -53.60
N ASP A 837 72.95 40.23 -54.84
CA ASP A 837 72.08 40.35 -56.01
C ASP A 837 71.43 39.02 -56.41
N ALA A 838 70.57 39.04 -57.42
CA ALA A 838 69.84 37.86 -57.91
C ALA A 838 70.75 36.76 -58.48
N VAL A 839 72.00 37.04 -58.82
CA VAL A 839 72.97 36.05 -59.31
C VAL A 839 73.93 35.58 -58.20
N GLY A 840 73.73 36.03 -56.97
CA GLY A 840 74.51 35.62 -55.80
C GLY A 840 75.84 36.36 -55.64
N THR A 841 76.03 37.50 -56.32
CA THR A 841 77.19 38.38 -56.11
C THR A 841 76.92 39.28 -54.90
N ARG A 842 77.87 39.37 -53.97
CA ARG A 842 77.75 40.28 -52.83
C ARG A 842 77.88 41.73 -53.29
N VAL A 843 76.82 42.51 -53.10
CA VAL A 843 76.74 43.92 -53.51
C VAL A 843 76.97 44.88 -52.35
N ALA A 844 76.76 44.48 -51.09
CA ALA A 844 77.08 45.30 -49.94
C ALA A 844 77.36 44.46 -48.69
N THR A 845 78.14 45.02 -47.75
CA THR A 845 78.26 44.53 -46.37
C THR A 845 77.75 45.64 -45.46
N VAL A 846 76.63 45.40 -44.78
CA VAL A 846 75.92 46.38 -43.94
C VAL A 846 76.53 46.45 -42.55
N ALA A 847 76.92 45.29 -41.99
CA ALA A 847 77.59 45.21 -40.70
C ALA A 847 78.53 44.00 -40.66
N ASN A 848 79.62 44.09 -39.91
CA ASN A 848 80.57 42.98 -39.69
C ASN A 848 81.32 43.17 -38.37
N GLU A 849 80.56 43.16 -37.28
CA GLU A 849 81.02 43.50 -35.93
C GLU A 849 80.53 42.48 -34.88
N VAL A 850 80.97 42.64 -33.63
CA VAL A 850 80.60 41.75 -32.52
C VAL A 850 79.29 42.23 -31.90
N PHE A 851 78.28 41.37 -31.91
CA PHE A 851 76.99 41.62 -31.26
C PHE A 851 76.88 40.76 -29.99
N ALA A 852 76.35 41.34 -28.90
CA ALA A 852 76.00 40.59 -27.70
C ALA A 852 74.82 39.62 -27.97
N ALA A 853 74.55 38.68 -27.08
CA ALA A 853 73.34 37.86 -27.19
C ALA A 853 72.08 38.75 -27.09
N GLY A 854 71.08 38.55 -27.97
CA GLY A 854 69.84 39.32 -27.97
C GLY A 854 69.39 39.81 -29.34
N LYS A 855 68.40 40.72 -29.34
CA LYS A 855 67.82 41.36 -30.53
C LYS A 855 68.69 42.54 -30.96
N HIS A 856 69.03 42.60 -32.24
CA HIS A 856 69.80 43.68 -32.86
C HIS A 856 69.15 44.15 -34.15
N SER A 857 69.47 45.38 -34.56
CA SER A 857 68.99 45.93 -35.83
C SER A 857 70.04 46.81 -36.49
N VAL A 858 70.20 46.67 -37.80
CA VAL A 858 71.09 47.52 -38.62
C VAL A 858 70.31 48.15 -39.76
N GLN A 859 70.69 49.36 -40.17
CA GLN A 859 70.05 50.06 -41.27
C GLN A 859 70.86 49.94 -42.56
N TRP A 860 70.16 49.80 -43.69
CA TRP A 860 70.74 49.79 -45.02
C TRP A 860 69.98 50.74 -45.95
N ASP A 861 70.71 51.52 -46.73
CA ASP A 861 70.20 52.59 -47.60
C ASP A 861 70.08 52.19 -49.08
N GLY A 862 70.24 50.90 -49.40
CA GLY A 862 70.16 50.41 -50.77
C GLY A 862 71.36 50.83 -51.63
N THR A 863 72.51 51.16 -51.05
CA THR A 863 73.72 51.52 -51.79
C THR A 863 74.79 50.41 -51.78
N MET A 864 75.63 50.40 -52.82
CA MET A 864 76.87 49.65 -52.94
C MET A 864 78.02 50.66 -53.07
N ASN A 865 78.92 50.73 -52.09
CA ASN A 865 80.05 51.68 -52.05
C ASN A 865 79.63 53.14 -52.32
N GLY A 866 78.49 53.57 -51.75
CA GLY A 866 77.94 54.91 -51.93
C GLY A 866 77.20 55.14 -53.24
N VAL A 867 77.14 54.14 -54.13
CA VAL A 867 76.38 54.19 -55.39
C VAL A 867 75.05 53.48 -55.22
N ALA A 868 74.00 54.11 -55.70
CA ALA A 868 72.63 53.66 -55.61
C ALA A 868 72.40 52.34 -56.45
N LEU A 869 71.95 51.24 -55.82
CA LEU A 869 71.59 49.97 -56.51
C LEU A 869 70.29 50.03 -57.33
N ALA A 870 70.20 49.38 -58.49
CA ALA A 870 68.97 49.39 -59.31
C ALA A 870 67.75 48.79 -58.58
N SER A 871 66.54 49.22 -58.96
CA SER A 871 65.28 48.64 -58.48
C SER A 871 65.25 47.14 -58.77
N GLY A 872 64.96 46.32 -57.75
CA GLY A 872 65.01 44.86 -57.88
C GLY A 872 65.02 44.13 -56.54
N THR A 873 64.99 42.80 -56.60
CA THR A 873 65.05 41.93 -55.43
C THR A 873 66.50 41.56 -55.10
N TYR A 874 66.87 41.74 -53.83
CA TYR A 874 68.17 41.40 -53.25
C TYR A 874 67.98 40.45 -52.06
N THR A 875 69.02 39.69 -51.71
CA THR A 875 69.00 38.79 -50.56
C THR A 875 69.87 39.33 -49.43
N VAL A 876 69.28 39.59 -48.27
CA VAL A 876 70.00 39.80 -47.01
C VAL A 876 70.47 38.44 -46.50
N ARG A 877 71.74 38.34 -46.11
CA ARG A 877 72.31 37.17 -45.45
C ARG A 877 73.00 37.62 -44.17
N ILE A 878 72.64 37.02 -43.04
CA ILE A 878 73.40 37.15 -41.80
C ILE A 878 74.19 35.87 -41.54
N SER A 879 75.39 36.00 -40.98
CA SER A 879 76.20 34.84 -40.57
C SER A 879 77.08 35.13 -39.37
N ASP A 880 77.17 34.18 -38.44
CA ASP A 880 78.05 34.27 -37.24
C ASP A 880 79.33 33.42 -37.36
N GLY A 881 79.58 32.86 -38.55
CA GLY A 881 80.67 31.92 -38.84
C GLY A 881 80.25 30.44 -38.79
N THR A 882 79.18 30.11 -38.07
CA THR A 882 78.64 28.74 -37.94
C THR A 882 77.21 28.61 -38.47
N ASN A 883 76.38 29.62 -38.22
CA ASN A 883 74.99 29.71 -38.64
C ASN A 883 74.82 30.77 -39.71
N THR A 884 73.85 30.55 -40.60
CA THR A 884 73.50 31.51 -41.65
C THR A 884 71.99 31.60 -41.79
N ALA A 885 71.44 32.81 -41.87
CA ALA A 885 70.03 33.04 -42.18
C ALA A 885 69.90 34.04 -43.34
N THR A 886 68.89 33.88 -44.18
CA THR A 886 68.67 34.73 -45.36
C THR A 886 67.23 35.23 -45.44
N GLN A 887 67.03 36.43 -45.98
CA GLN A 887 65.71 37.01 -46.24
C GLN A 887 65.75 37.91 -47.49
N GLN A 888 64.70 37.85 -48.30
CA GLN A 888 64.57 38.70 -49.50
C GLN A 888 64.20 40.14 -49.13
N VAL A 889 64.77 41.11 -49.83
CA VAL A 889 64.47 42.54 -49.72
C VAL A 889 64.34 43.17 -51.10
N VAL A 890 63.33 44.01 -51.30
CA VAL A 890 63.04 44.66 -52.58
C VAL A 890 63.39 46.14 -52.48
N VAL A 891 64.27 46.61 -53.37
CA VAL A 891 64.65 48.02 -53.52
C VAL A 891 63.81 48.64 -54.64
N ILE A 892 63.26 49.83 -54.40
CA ILE A 892 62.52 50.64 -55.39
C ILE A 892 63.22 51.99 -55.54
N ARG A 893 63.57 52.38 -56.76
CA ARG A 893 64.17 53.67 -57.12
C ARG A 893 63.33 54.41 -58.14
#